data_AF-A0A1H3A8E1-F1
#
_entry.id   AF-A0A1H3A8E1-F1
#
_cell.length_a   1.000
_cell.length_b   1.000
_cell.length_c   1.000
_cell.angle_alpha   90.00
_cell.angle_beta   90.00
_cell.angle_gamma   90.00
#
_symmetry.space_group_name_H-M   'P 1'
#
loop_
_entity.id
_entity.type
_entity.pdbx_description
1 polymer ?
#
loop_
_entity_poly.entity_id
_entity_poly.type
_entity_poly.pdbx_seq_one_letter_code
_entity_poly.pdbx_strand_id
1 'polypeptide(L)'
;MSIVDKSNGLYSLLGALILSVSAVPAASSPVGPDDVHRGERSTFDYPEVPQHHRHMQRLLNNAFSYVDPGHRTIDPLSGYPVEGWNQEPANGLFLREFTQLTAIGAWIELLANIAAGHADNPYLSREAALDGLALAVATLRSDQLDPNLAAKGLLSNFMGFDGGERRGPLLESIERRRFIDTFGERDGQAIWSALSEKGWLQEEDAGRRGKIRRREGYGALHFDGALAPYADPTRQAAIMGLLDQRVVTVIFGDNANLTAALARAIGALLRPEIRDVPQAVALRDAMERVIEAQREGYAHLFDPQTGTFVFGWDATADRFVGWDDGRGNWVTGQMNYFINEFRGPLMFTVLRYGLPLAAIRNAGFKIKPYRQADGSDTYALAAWDGSAFQLLGLSLFMQESRNPAWRIALKTLVDIELDFSTRHGLPGLLSEAYSGKGTEYTGLIGIGDIAVTDDPLDTQAPSLYSLGVAYGIAPEEVDGFLRTEWARISSLFTDHGPWEGWNTATDEVIPYQTTAHTLSLILGGINTAHANMRRYLDARNLSGQLEALYAPGQRIDFLSAETRINPWTAHEDPIAFSRSAGAAGFASNITGSGGLAFVLPAGRAASLSNGRLSLRFGSETEIEDAVLAFKRATDDALPPPAIPIEIFARLPKTEAGTIEIVLPATPALQGISEVTLTFRSDEQPTAVELAIRAFDFVPFEAALEP
;
A
#
# COMPACT_ATOMS: atom_id res chain seq x y z
N MET A 1 8.94 -14.51 -21.22
CA MET A 1 9.92 -13.41 -21.28
C MET A 1 9.86 -12.74 -19.91
N SER A 2 10.82 -13.04 -19.04
CA SER A 2 10.60 -13.04 -17.58
C SER A 2 10.66 -11.65 -16.95
N ILE A 3 9.95 -11.52 -15.84
CA ILE A 3 9.69 -10.32 -15.03
C ILE A 3 10.88 -10.04 -14.07
N VAL A 4 11.96 -10.82 -14.18
CA VAL A 4 13.01 -11.03 -13.17
C VAL A 4 13.98 -9.84 -12.96
N ASP A 5 14.01 -8.83 -13.84
CA ASP A 5 14.96 -7.70 -13.74
C ASP A 5 14.36 -6.36 -13.23
N LYS A 6 13.13 -6.36 -12.67
CA LYS A 6 12.27 -5.16 -12.61
C LYS A 6 12.24 -4.37 -11.30
N SER A 7 13.00 -4.73 -10.27
CA SER A 7 12.70 -4.29 -8.90
C SER A 7 13.54 -3.16 -8.32
N ASN A 8 14.70 -2.85 -8.91
CA ASN A 8 15.55 -1.76 -8.40
C ASN A 8 14.92 -0.35 -8.60
N GLY A 9 13.86 -0.24 -9.40
CA GLY A 9 13.19 1.02 -9.71
C GLY A 9 12.08 1.43 -8.75
N LEU A 10 11.40 0.48 -8.09
CA LEU A 10 10.21 0.76 -7.26
C LEU A 10 10.56 1.46 -5.94
N TYR A 11 11.74 1.16 -5.38
CA TYR A 11 12.18 1.64 -4.06
C TYR A 11 13.17 2.81 -4.10
N SER A 12 13.64 3.19 -5.29
CA SER A 12 14.48 4.38 -5.46
C SER A 12 13.72 5.70 -5.20
N LEU A 13 12.41 5.65 -5.00
CA LEU A 13 11.54 6.79 -4.66
C LEU A 13 11.25 6.91 -3.14
N LEU A 14 11.69 5.95 -2.31
CA LEU A 14 11.58 6.04 -0.84
C LEU A 14 12.89 5.83 -0.07
N GLY A 15 13.99 5.42 -0.72
CA GLY A 15 15.28 5.22 -0.04
C GLY A 15 16.45 5.86 -0.79
N ALA A 16 16.92 7.03 -0.36
CA ALA A 16 18.22 7.55 -0.78
C ALA A 16 18.88 8.48 0.26
N LEU A 17 19.45 7.91 1.33
CA LEU A 17 20.60 8.52 2.01
C LEU A 17 21.58 7.43 2.48
N ILE A 18 22.88 7.62 2.21
CA ILE A 18 23.95 6.59 2.31
C ILE A 18 25.01 7.00 3.36
N LEU A 19 25.25 6.06 4.28
CA LEU A 19 26.46 5.63 5.04
C LEU A 19 27.74 6.50 5.14
N SER A 20 28.26 6.61 6.38
CA SER A 20 29.69 6.37 6.72
C SER A 20 29.89 6.04 8.22
N VAL A 21 31.08 5.50 8.58
CA VAL A 21 31.34 4.44 9.58
C VAL A 21 32.01 4.92 10.90
N SER A 22 31.44 4.43 12.03
CA SER A 22 31.99 4.00 13.35
C SER A 22 33.07 4.77 14.14
N ALA A 23 32.77 5.05 15.43
CA ALA A 23 33.57 4.59 16.60
C ALA A 23 32.85 4.73 17.98
N VAL A 24 32.59 3.56 18.62
CA VAL A 24 32.52 3.20 20.06
C VAL A 24 31.35 3.73 20.95
N PRO A 25 30.66 2.83 21.71
CA PRO A 25 29.36 3.10 22.32
C PRO A 25 29.46 3.78 23.69
N ALA A 26 28.55 4.72 23.96
CA ALA A 26 28.19 5.08 25.33
C ALA A 26 27.04 4.18 25.76
N ALA A 27 27.33 3.22 26.62
CA ALA A 27 26.34 2.34 27.23
C ALA A 27 25.24 3.17 27.92
N SER A 28 24.00 3.07 27.42
CA SER A 28 22.84 3.49 28.17
C SER A 28 22.67 2.54 29.36
N SER A 29 22.50 3.12 30.54
CA SER A 29 22.33 2.36 31.78
C SER A 29 21.03 1.57 31.75
N PRO A 30 20.97 0.40 32.42
CA PRO A 30 19.75 -0.39 32.49
C PRO A 30 18.67 0.42 33.21
N VAL A 31 17.56 0.68 32.52
CA VAL A 31 16.35 1.23 33.11
C VAL A 31 15.90 0.23 34.18
N GLY A 32 15.78 0.70 35.42
CA GLY A 32 15.43 -0.13 36.56
C GLY A 32 14.00 -0.68 36.48
N PRO A 33 13.68 -1.71 37.28
CA PRO A 33 12.43 -2.47 37.22
C PRO A 33 11.16 -1.71 37.66
N ASP A 34 11.21 -0.39 37.85
CA ASP A 34 10.09 0.41 38.39
C ASP A 34 9.23 1.13 37.32
N ASP A 35 9.53 1.00 36.02
CA ASP A 35 8.76 1.65 34.94
C ASP A 35 7.54 0.83 34.43
N VAL A 36 7.11 -0.17 35.21
CA VAL A 36 6.06 -1.15 34.86
C VAL A 36 4.63 -0.57 34.81
N HIS A 37 4.41 0.69 35.24
CA HIS A 37 3.06 1.24 35.45
C HIS A 37 2.54 2.25 34.41
N ARG A 38 3.24 2.52 33.29
CA ARG A 38 2.76 3.52 32.31
C ARG A 38 1.49 3.12 31.54
N GLY A 39 1.13 1.83 31.54
CA GLY A 39 -0.05 1.30 30.84
C GLY A 39 -1.37 1.29 31.62
N GLU A 40 -1.36 1.60 32.92
CA GLU A 40 -2.54 1.51 33.81
C GLU A 40 -3.16 2.89 34.14
N ARG A 41 -3.04 3.88 33.24
CA ARG A 41 -3.64 5.20 33.46
C ARG A 41 -5.17 5.14 33.28
N SER A 42 -5.92 5.51 34.30
CA SER A 42 -7.40 5.53 34.35
C SER A 42 -8.06 6.59 33.45
N THR A 43 -7.34 7.12 32.46
CA THR A 43 -7.74 8.29 31.65
C THR A 43 -7.88 7.97 30.17
N PHE A 44 -7.56 6.76 29.74
CA PHE A 44 -7.80 6.31 28.37
C PHE A 44 -9.16 5.62 28.27
N ASP A 45 -9.94 5.95 27.24
CA ASP A 45 -11.19 5.27 26.92
C ASP A 45 -11.32 5.08 25.40
N TYR A 46 -11.41 3.82 24.99
CA TYR A 46 -11.60 3.39 23.61
C TYR A 46 -12.87 2.54 23.56
N PRO A 47 -14.04 3.10 23.20
CA PRO A 47 -15.32 2.40 23.31
C PRO A 47 -15.39 1.07 22.53
N GLU A 48 -14.62 0.95 21.46
CA GLU A 48 -14.60 -0.22 20.57
C GLU A 48 -13.56 -1.29 20.97
N VAL A 49 -12.73 -1.03 22.00
CA VAL A 49 -11.70 -1.96 22.47
C VAL A 49 -12.16 -2.58 23.79
N PRO A 50 -12.51 -3.88 23.82
CA PRO A 50 -13.00 -4.51 25.04
C PRO A 50 -12.01 -4.43 26.21
N GLN A 51 -12.51 -4.14 27.41
CA GLN A 51 -11.69 -3.98 28.63
C GLN A 51 -10.83 -5.21 28.97
N HIS A 52 -11.21 -6.41 28.49
CA HIS A 52 -10.45 -7.64 28.72
C HIS A 52 -9.29 -7.84 27.73
N HIS A 53 -9.24 -7.10 26.60
CA HIS A 53 -8.11 -7.10 25.66
C HIS A 53 -7.00 -6.18 26.19
N ARG A 54 -6.37 -6.63 27.29
CA ARG A 54 -5.43 -5.81 28.08
C ARG A 54 -4.16 -5.47 27.32
N HIS A 55 -3.68 -6.35 26.44
CA HIS A 55 -2.42 -6.12 25.72
C HIS A 55 -2.64 -5.12 24.59
N MET A 56 -3.75 -5.23 23.86
CA MET A 56 -4.11 -4.22 22.87
C MET A 56 -4.29 -2.84 23.51
N GLN A 57 -5.02 -2.74 24.64
CA GLN A 57 -5.17 -1.46 25.35
C GLN A 57 -3.82 -0.86 25.76
N ARG A 58 -2.90 -1.68 26.29
CA ARG A 58 -1.57 -1.20 26.71
C ARG A 58 -0.72 -0.75 25.52
N LEU A 59 -0.79 -1.45 24.39
CA LEU A 59 -0.14 -1.06 23.15
C LEU A 59 -0.68 0.28 22.64
N LEU A 60 -2.01 0.45 22.63
CA LEU A 60 -2.65 1.71 22.27
C LEU A 60 -2.29 2.85 23.23
N ASN A 61 -2.30 2.61 24.54
CA ASN A 61 -1.93 3.62 25.54
C ASN A 61 -0.49 4.12 25.31
N ASN A 62 0.43 3.23 24.95
CA ASN A 62 1.78 3.64 24.59
C ASN A 62 1.78 4.43 23.28
N ALA A 63 1.15 3.92 22.22
CA ALA A 63 1.07 4.60 20.93
C ALA A 63 0.48 6.01 21.02
N PHE A 64 -0.57 6.23 21.82
CA PHE A 64 -1.14 7.55 22.07
C PHE A 64 -0.16 8.54 22.73
N SER A 65 0.92 8.08 23.35
CA SER A 65 1.93 9.00 23.87
C SER A 65 2.60 9.79 22.75
N TYR A 66 2.55 9.32 21.49
CA TYR A 66 3.01 10.06 20.32
C TYR A 66 2.31 11.42 20.12
N VAL A 67 1.06 11.55 20.58
CA VAL A 67 0.27 12.79 20.42
C VAL A 67 0.45 13.77 21.57
N ASP A 68 1.28 13.44 22.57
CA ASP A 68 1.61 14.36 23.66
C ASP A 68 2.31 15.62 23.09
N PRO A 69 1.73 16.82 23.29
CA PRO A 69 2.33 18.08 22.83
C PRO A 69 3.77 18.28 23.33
N GLY A 70 4.16 17.67 24.45
CA GLY A 70 5.52 17.69 24.99
C GLY A 70 6.59 17.12 24.06
N HIS A 71 6.21 16.22 23.14
CA HIS A 71 7.15 15.59 22.20
C HIS A 71 7.41 16.41 20.93
N ARG A 72 6.58 17.43 20.66
CA ARG A 72 6.70 18.30 19.48
C ARG A 72 6.74 17.51 18.17
N THR A 73 5.85 16.53 18.07
CA THR A 73 5.59 15.72 16.87
C THR A 73 4.62 16.41 15.91
N ILE A 74 4.08 17.57 16.30
CA ILE A 74 3.19 18.42 15.50
C ILE A 74 3.86 19.77 15.27
N ASP A 75 3.92 20.21 14.01
CA ASP A 75 4.37 21.56 13.66
C ASP A 75 3.32 22.59 14.12
N PRO A 76 3.67 23.53 15.02
CA PRO A 76 2.71 24.44 15.61
C PRO A 76 2.15 25.49 14.62
N LEU A 77 2.82 25.71 13.48
CA LEU A 77 2.37 26.69 12.48
C LEU A 77 1.30 26.11 11.56
N SER A 78 1.50 24.89 11.08
CA SER A 78 0.58 24.21 10.17
C SER A 78 -0.48 23.37 10.88
N GLY A 79 -0.17 22.87 12.08
CA GLY A 79 -0.95 21.82 12.75
C GLY A 79 -0.75 20.43 12.14
N TYR A 80 0.19 20.25 11.21
CA TYR A 80 0.54 18.95 10.64
C TYR A 80 1.46 18.16 11.55
N PRO A 81 1.38 16.83 11.53
CA PRO A 81 2.41 16.03 12.17
C PRO A 81 3.71 16.13 11.38
N VAL A 82 4.84 15.85 12.03
CA VAL A 82 6.10 15.58 11.32
C VAL A 82 6.09 14.17 10.74
N GLU A 83 7.08 13.82 9.92
CA GLU A 83 7.20 12.48 9.35
C GLU A 83 7.40 11.42 10.44
N GLY A 84 8.17 11.74 11.48
CA GLY A 84 8.44 10.77 12.52
C GLY A 84 9.47 11.17 13.56
N TRP A 85 9.97 10.16 14.26
CA TRP A 85 11.01 10.24 15.26
C TRP A 85 12.12 9.24 14.96
N ASN A 86 13.38 9.67 15.10
CA ASN A 86 14.55 8.80 15.04
C ASN A 86 15.63 9.27 16.03
N GLN A 87 16.38 8.32 16.61
CA GLN A 87 17.29 8.58 17.73
C GLN A 87 18.55 9.38 17.33
N GLU A 88 19.01 9.28 16.09
CA GLU A 88 20.25 9.91 15.61
C GLU A 88 20.02 10.80 14.37
N PRO A 89 19.41 12.00 14.52
CA PRO A 89 19.16 12.89 13.40
C PRO A 89 20.45 13.45 12.75
N ALA A 90 21.55 13.42 13.50
CA ALA A 90 22.88 13.82 13.02
C ALA A 90 23.43 12.90 11.90
N ASN A 91 22.85 11.71 11.71
CA ASN A 91 23.21 10.78 10.64
C ASN A 91 22.46 11.02 9.32
N GLY A 92 21.86 12.21 9.16
CA GLY A 92 21.45 12.75 7.87
C GLY A 92 19.97 12.60 7.52
N LEU A 93 19.20 11.80 8.25
CA LEU A 93 17.74 11.76 8.14
C LEU A 93 17.15 12.34 9.41
N PHE A 94 16.58 13.54 9.36
CA PHE A 94 15.84 14.10 10.50
C PHE A 94 14.35 14.11 10.18
N LEU A 95 13.62 13.11 10.69
CA LEU A 95 12.19 12.91 10.42
C LEU A 95 11.29 14.03 10.95
N ARG A 96 11.85 15.03 11.65
CA ARG A 96 11.09 16.20 12.12
C ARG A 96 11.12 17.41 11.21
N GLU A 97 11.87 17.36 10.11
CA GLU A 97 12.01 18.50 9.19
C GLU A 97 10.94 18.53 8.10
N PHE A 98 10.14 17.47 7.98
CA PHE A 98 9.16 17.34 6.92
C PHE A 98 7.95 16.50 7.37
N THR A 99 6.95 16.41 6.52
CA THR A 99 5.75 15.58 6.65
C THR A 99 5.38 14.96 5.31
N GLN A 100 4.51 13.97 5.34
CA GLN A 100 3.85 13.38 4.18
C GLN A 100 2.32 13.54 4.24
N LEU A 101 1.65 13.54 3.09
CA LEU A 101 0.18 13.70 3.01
C LEU A 101 -0.59 12.58 3.71
N THR A 102 -0.09 11.35 3.61
CA THR A 102 -0.71 10.21 4.28
C THR A 102 -0.75 10.40 5.80
N ALA A 103 0.32 10.91 6.39
CA ALA A 103 0.42 11.24 7.81
C ALA A 103 -0.52 12.40 8.20
N ILE A 104 -0.61 13.46 7.37
CA ILE A 104 -1.56 14.57 7.57
C ILE A 104 -3.00 14.04 7.59
N GLY A 105 -3.36 13.16 6.65
CA GLY A 105 -4.68 12.54 6.60
C GLY A 105 -5.00 11.74 7.86
N ALA A 106 -4.10 10.83 8.26
CA ALA A 106 -4.27 10.02 9.47
C ALA A 106 -4.38 10.90 10.74
N TRP A 107 -3.62 12.00 10.81
CA TRP A 107 -3.70 12.95 11.93
C TRP A 107 -5.04 13.67 11.99
N ILE A 108 -5.55 14.15 10.85
CA ILE A 108 -6.87 14.77 10.73
C ILE A 108 -7.97 13.79 11.17
N GLU A 109 -7.88 12.54 10.74
CA GLU A 109 -8.83 11.50 11.15
C GLU A 109 -8.77 11.22 12.66
N LEU A 110 -7.57 11.13 13.24
CA LEU A 110 -7.41 10.92 14.67
C LEU A 110 -7.99 12.09 15.49
N LEU A 111 -7.70 13.33 15.11
CA LEU A 111 -8.27 14.51 15.76
C LEU A 111 -9.80 14.52 15.71
N ALA A 112 -10.39 14.16 14.57
CA ALA A 112 -11.84 14.05 14.45
C ALA A 112 -12.42 12.93 15.32
N ASN A 113 -11.73 11.79 15.46
CA ASN A 113 -12.12 10.70 16.35
C ASN A 113 -12.03 11.10 17.83
N ILE A 114 -10.96 11.78 18.25
CA ILE A 114 -10.82 12.30 19.62
C ILE A 114 -11.95 13.31 19.91
N ALA A 115 -12.16 14.29 19.02
CA ALA A 115 -13.24 15.27 19.13
C ALA A 115 -14.62 14.59 19.28
N ALA A 116 -14.88 13.55 18.49
CA ALA A 116 -16.13 12.80 18.52
C ALA A 116 -16.26 11.85 19.73
N GLY A 117 -15.23 11.72 20.57
CA GLY A 117 -15.24 10.85 21.75
C GLY A 117 -15.08 9.37 21.43
N HIS A 118 -14.27 9.04 20.41
CA HIS A 118 -13.87 7.66 20.12
C HIS A 118 -12.56 7.24 20.80
N ALA A 119 -11.78 8.21 21.29
CA ALA A 119 -10.47 7.95 21.88
C ALA A 119 -10.12 9.02 22.91
N ASP A 120 -10.79 8.99 24.06
CA ASP A 120 -10.43 9.89 25.16
C ASP A 120 -9.06 9.47 25.71
N ASN A 121 -8.22 10.47 26.00
CA ASN A 121 -6.83 10.28 26.36
C ASN A 121 -6.34 11.45 27.24
N PRO A 122 -5.23 11.32 27.99
CA PRO A 122 -4.75 12.36 28.89
C PRO A 122 -3.98 13.51 28.19
N TYR A 123 -3.68 13.37 26.90
CA TYR A 123 -2.78 14.27 26.18
C TYR A 123 -3.53 15.37 25.42
N LEU A 124 -4.66 15.02 24.82
CA LEU A 124 -5.48 15.90 24.01
C LEU A 124 -6.95 15.79 24.43
N SER A 125 -7.51 16.91 24.90
CA SER A 125 -8.95 17.01 25.16
C SER A 125 -9.73 17.06 23.84
N ARG A 126 -11.04 16.78 23.90
CA ARG A 126 -11.92 16.87 22.73
C ARG A 126 -11.98 18.27 22.12
N GLU A 127 -11.92 19.30 22.95
CA GLU A 127 -11.87 20.71 22.51
C GLU A 127 -10.53 21.04 21.83
N ALA A 128 -9.41 20.66 22.45
CA ALA A 128 -8.08 20.85 21.86
C ALA A 128 -7.95 20.08 20.53
N ALA A 129 -8.58 18.91 20.42
CA ALA A 129 -8.62 18.15 19.17
C ALA A 129 -9.43 18.88 18.06
N LEU A 130 -10.55 19.53 18.40
CA LEU A 130 -11.30 20.36 17.45
C LEU A 130 -10.52 21.58 16.99
N ASP A 131 -9.77 22.22 17.89
CA ASP A 131 -8.94 23.38 17.55
C ASP A 131 -7.74 22.99 16.68
N GLY A 132 -7.07 21.89 17.02
CA GLY A 132 -6.00 21.32 16.21
C GLY A 132 -6.50 20.91 14.81
N LEU A 133 -7.71 20.34 14.73
CA LEU A 133 -8.34 19.98 13.46
C LEU A 133 -8.65 21.23 12.62
N ALA A 134 -9.13 22.30 13.25
CA ALA A 134 -9.38 23.57 12.57
C ALA A 134 -8.11 24.18 12.00
N LEU A 135 -7.00 24.13 12.73
CA LEU A 135 -5.70 24.60 12.24
C LEU A 135 -5.23 23.76 11.05
N ALA A 136 -5.18 22.42 11.19
CA ALA A 136 -4.71 21.54 10.14
C ALA A 136 -5.54 21.67 8.85
N VAL A 137 -6.87 21.73 8.95
CA VAL A 137 -7.76 21.88 7.78
C VAL A 137 -7.63 23.27 7.16
N ALA A 138 -7.44 24.32 7.95
CA ALA A 138 -7.21 25.66 7.41
C ALA A 138 -5.90 25.73 6.62
N THR A 139 -4.82 25.14 7.16
CA THR A 139 -3.53 25.05 6.47
C THR A 139 -3.65 24.22 5.19
N LEU A 140 -4.33 23.07 5.24
CA LEU A 140 -4.54 22.22 4.07
C LEU A 140 -5.24 22.92 2.92
N ARG A 141 -6.24 23.75 3.24
CA ARG A 141 -6.90 24.59 2.24
C ARG A 141 -5.99 25.66 1.67
N SER A 142 -5.10 26.23 2.47
CA SER A 142 -4.11 27.20 1.99
C SER A 142 -3.10 26.52 1.07
N ASP A 143 -2.55 25.39 1.47
CA ASP A 143 -1.55 24.65 0.69
C ASP A 143 -2.12 24.11 -0.62
N GLN A 144 -3.40 23.69 -0.63
CA GLN A 144 -4.10 23.25 -1.86
C GLN A 144 -4.26 24.38 -2.90
N LEU A 145 -4.20 25.64 -2.48
CA LEU A 145 -4.26 26.81 -3.35
C LEU A 145 -2.87 27.35 -3.73
N ASP A 146 -1.80 26.86 -3.10
CA ASP A 146 -0.43 27.28 -3.39
C ASP A 146 0.13 26.50 -4.59
N PRO A 147 0.45 27.15 -5.72
CA PRO A 147 1.00 26.48 -6.89
C PRO A 147 2.38 25.84 -6.66
N ASN A 148 3.06 26.14 -5.54
CA ASN A 148 4.31 25.50 -5.15
C ASN A 148 4.13 24.24 -4.30
N LEU A 149 2.89 23.94 -3.90
CA LEU A 149 2.55 22.78 -3.05
C LEU A 149 1.45 21.93 -3.65
N ALA A 150 0.71 22.43 -4.62
CA ALA A 150 -0.41 21.74 -5.23
C ALA A 150 -0.54 22.02 -6.73
N ALA A 151 -1.14 21.08 -7.43
CA ALA A 151 -1.51 21.20 -8.83
C ALA A 151 -2.86 20.52 -9.07
N LYS A 152 -3.78 21.24 -9.74
CA LYS A 152 -5.15 20.77 -10.01
C LYS A 152 -5.88 20.27 -8.75
N GLY A 153 -5.60 20.91 -7.61
CA GLY A 153 -6.16 20.57 -6.30
C GLY A 153 -5.55 19.35 -5.61
N LEU A 154 -4.65 18.61 -6.26
CA LEU A 154 -3.85 17.57 -5.61
C LEU A 154 -2.58 18.18 -5.01
N LEU A 155 -2.15 17.68 -3.86
CA LEU A 155 -1.00 18.21 -3.14
C LEU A 155 0.26 17.38 -3.39
N SER A 156 1.41 18.01 -3.17
CA SER A 156 2.73 17.37 -3.11
C SER A 156 2.77 16.31 -2.01
N ASN A 157 3.28 15.12 -2.32
CA ASN A 157 3.31 13.98 -1.41
C ASN A 157 4.12 14.23 -0.13
N PHE A 158 5.25 14.95 -0.25
CA PHE A 158 6.06 15.41 0.87
C PHE A 158 6.10 16.94 0.95
N MET A 159 6.24 17.46 2.17
CA MET A 159 6.42 18.88 2.46
C MET A 159 7.44 19.09 3.59
N GLY A 160 8.48 19.88 3.34
CA GLY A 160 9.43 20.33 4.37
C GLY A 160 8.93 21.55 5.15
N PHE A 161 9.42 21.75 6.37
CA PHE A 161 9.10 22.87 7.27
C PHE A 161 10.18 23.98 7.27
N ASP A 162 10.91 24.14 6.16
CA ASP A 162 12.06 25.04 6.04
C ASP A 162 11.71 26.49 6.38
N GLY A 163 12.35 27.05 7.41
CA GLY A 163 12.21 28.47 7.78
C GLY A 163 10.80 28.88 8.20
N GLY A 164 9.95 27.93 8.60
CA GLY A 164 8.54 28.16 8.96
C GLY A 164 7.59 28.19 7.77
N GLU A 165 8.09 27.89 6.57
CA GLU A 165 7.29 27.75 5.35
C GLU A 165 7.19 26.28 4.94
N ARG A 166 6.05 25.89 4.36
CA ARG A 166 5.89 24.57 3.75
C ARG A 166 6.43 24.63 2.33
N ARG A 167 7.27 23.66 1.96
CA ARG A 167 7.89 23.58 0.63
C ARG A 167 7.87 22.15 0.12
N GLY A 168 7.67 21.97 -1.19
CA GLY A 168 7.78 20.65 -1.82
C GLY A 168 9.19 20.03 -1.69
N PRO A 169 9.38 18.77 -2.09
CA PRO A 169 10.71 18.17 -2.10
C PRO A 169 11.64 18.90 -3.06
N LEU A 170 12.95 18.77 -2.83
CA LEU A 170 13.95 19.19 -3.79
C LEU A 170 13.90 18.29 -5.02
N LEU A 171 14.16 18.86 -6.20
CA LEU A 171 14.29 18.11 -7.44
C LEU A 171 15.36 17.02 -7.30
N GLU A 172 15.04 15.78 -7.66
CA GLU A 172 16.01 14.68 -7.55
C GLU A 172 16.78 14.42 -8.85
N SER A 173 16.18 14.74 -9.99
CA SER A 173 16.80 14.55 -11.30
C SER A 173 16.51 15.72 -12.21
N ILE A 174 17.47 16.09 -13.03
CA ILE A 174 17.36 17.22 -13.93
C ILE A 174 17.75 16.81 -15.36
N GLU A 175 17.04 17.37 -16.33
CA GLU A 175 17.34 17.17 -17.75
C GLU A 175 18.48 18.10 -18.18
N ARG A 176 19.44 17.57 -18.93
CA ARG A 176 20.55 18.35 -19.50
C ARG A 176 20.02 19.51 -20.34
N ARG A 177 18.89 19.32 -21.00
CA ARG A 177 18.23 20.35 -21.81
C ARG A 177 17.93 21.62 -21.01
N ARG A 178 17.61 21.53 -19.72
CA ARG A 178 17.34 22.72 -18.88
C ARG A 178 18.57 23.60 -18.69
N PHE A 179 19.77 23.01 -18.59
CA PHE A 179 21.02 23.78 -18.57
C PHE A 179 21.29 24.43 -19.93
N ILE A 180 21.04 23.72 -21.03
CA ILE A 180 21.18 24.26 -22.38
C ILE A 180 20.22 25.43 -22.62
N ASP A 181 18.95 25.30 -22.21
CA ASP A 181 17.96 26.36 -22.37
C ASP A 181 18.27 27.58 -21.50
N THR A 182 18.87 27.37 -20.32
CA THR A 182 19.19 28.46 -19.37
C THR A 182 20.50 29.19 -19.73
N PHE A 183 21.54 28.46 -20.13
CA PHE A 183 22.89 29.01 -20.32
C PHE A 183 23.33 29.05 -21.80
N GLY A 184 22.53 28.49 -22.71
CA GLY A 184 22.90 28.27 -24.10
C GLY A 184 23.66 26.96 -24.31
N GLU A 185 23.71 26.49 -25.57
CA GLU A 185 24.25 25.16 -25.93
C GLU A 185 25.66 24.91 -25.37
N ARG A 186 26.60 25.84 -25.62
CA ARG A 186 28.00 25.68 -25.24
C ARG A 186 28.19 25.69 -23.72
N ASP A 187 27.66 26.72 -23.06
CA ASP A 187 27.88 26.90 -21.63
C ASP A 187 27.06 25.89 -20.82
N GLY A 188 25.83 25.58 -21.26
CA GLY A 188 24.99 24.56 -20.64
C GLY A 188 25.62 23.16 -20.68
N GLN A 189 26.19 22.75 -21.83
CA GLN A 189 26.95 21.49 -21.91
C GLN A 189 28.20 21.50 -21.01
N ALA A 190 28.93 22.62 -20.97
CA ALA A 190 30.15 22.73 -20.16
C ALA A 190 29.84 22.68 -18.64
N ILE A 191 28.79 23.38 -18.20
CA ILE A 191 28.30 23.34 -16.82
C ILE A 191 27.85 21.93 -16.45
N TRP A 192 27.10 21.26 -17.33
CA TRP A 192 26.69 19.88 -17.11
C TRP A 192 27.88 18.95 -16.88
N SER A 193 28.88 19.01 -17.77
CA SER A 193 30.11 18.21 -17.62
C SER A 193 30.85 18.53 -16.33
N ALA A 194 30.94 19.81 -15.95
CA ALA A 194 31.57 20.23 -14.71
C ALA A 194 30.83 19.73 -13.46
N LEU A 195 29.49 19.71 -13.48
CA LEU A 195 28.67 19.16 -12.40
C LEU A 195 28.84 17.63 -12.28
N SER A 196 28.92 16.92 -13.41
CA SER A 196 29.20 15.48 -13.44
C SER A 196 30.61 15.18 -12.92
N GLU A 197 31.62 15.94 -13.34
CA GLU A 197 33.01 15.79 -12.87
C GLU A 197 33.15 16.09 -11.37
N LYS A 198 32.45 17.12 -10.88
CA LYS A 198 32.35 17.46 -9.45
C LYS A 198 31.63 16.36 -8.64
N GLY A 199 30.88 15.48 -9.30
CA GLY A 199 30.07 14.44 -8.66
C GLY A 199 28.75 14.95 -8.09
N TRP A 200 28.32 16.16 -8.46
CA TRP A 200 27.00 16.71 -8.10
C TRP A 200 25.88 16.18 -8.98
N LEU A 201 26.21 15.69 -10.18
CA LEU A 201 25.31 14.97 -11.07
C LEU A 201 25.86 13.59 -11.37
N GLN A 202 25.00 12.58 -11.28
CA GLN A 202 25.25 11.26 -11.86
C GLN A 202 24.44 11.15 -13.15
N GLU A 203 25.11 11.03 -14.29
CA GLU A 203 24.42 10.91 -15.58
C GLU A 203 23.58 9.63 -15.67
N GLU A 204 22.39 9.79 -16.24
CA GLU A 204 21.40 8.77 -16.50
C GLU A 204 20.88 8.95 -17.93
N ASP A 205 20.19 7.93 -18.46
CA ASP A 205 19.53 8.01 -19.77
C ASP A 205 20.48 8.48 -20.90
N ALA A 206 21.63 7.82 -21.01
CA ALA A 206 22.71 8.18 -21.94
C ALA A 206 23.14 9.67 -21.85
N GLY A 207 23.09 10.25 -20.65
CA GLY A 207 23.45 11.63 -20.38
C GLY A 207 22.35 12.64 -20.68
N ARG A 208 21.15 12.23 -21.12
CA ARG A 208 20.01 13.16 -21.26
C ARG A 208 19.54 13.69 -19.91
N ARG A 209 19.73 12.91 -18.85
CA ARG A 209 19.32 13.21 -17.48
C ARG A 209 20.48 13.01 -16.50
N GLY A 210 20.32 13.56 -15.31
CA GLY A 210 21.31 13.49 -14.26
C GLY A 210 20.62 13.49 -12.90
N LYS A 211 20.92 12.48 -12.08
CA LYS A 211 20.50 12.42 -10.69
C LYS A 211 21.36 13.35 -9.85
N ILE A 212 20.71 14.24 -9.09
CA ILE A 212 21.38 15.24 -8.26
C ILE A 212 21.90 14.55 -7.00
N ARG A 213 23.20 14.71 -6.73
CA ARG A 213 23.89 14.15 -5.56
C ARG A 213 24.24 15.28 -4.59
N ARG A 214 23.37 15.51 -3.61
CA ARG A 214 23.59 16.46 -2.52
C ARG A 214 24.37 15.76 -1.41
N ARG A 215 25.70 15.93 -1.39
CA ARG A 215 26.64 15.32 -0.43
C ARG A 215 27.55 16.39 0.17
N GLU A 216 28.47 16.00 1.05
CA GLU A 216 29.52 16.93 1.54
C GLU A 216 30.23 17.60 0.35
N GLY A 217 30.41 18.92 0.44
CA GLY A 217 30.96 19.71 -0.66
C GLY A 217 29.94 20.06 -1.76
N TYR A 218 28.63 19.92 -1.48
CA TYR A 218 27.54 20.44 -2.30
C TYR A 218 27.12 21.86 -1.87
N GLY A 219 26.77 22.70 -2.84
CA GLY A 219 26.12 23.98 -2.60
C GLY A 219 26.99 25.19 -2.94
N ALA A 220 26.39 26.37 -2.77
CA ALA A 220 26.95 27.66 -3.17
C ALA A 220 28.40 27.90 -2.70
N LEU A 221 28.79 27.41 -1.52
CA LEU A 221 30.12 27.62 -0.97
C LEU A 221 31.22 26.75 -1.64
N HIS A 222 30.84 25.82 -2.51
CA HIS A 222 31.72 24.79 -3.05
C HIS A 222 31.86 24.85 -4.59
N PHE A 223 31.73 26.05 -5.17
CA PHE A 223 32.04 26.34 -6.57
C PHE A 223 33.56 26.44 -6.79
N ASP A 224 34.24 25.32 -6.55
CA ASP A 224 35.68 25.14 -6.73
C ASP A 224 35.97 24.03 -7.77
N GLY A 225 37.25 23.79 -8.08
CA GLY A 225 37.67 22.76 -9.03
C GLY A 225 37.02 22.94 -10.40
N ALA A 226 36.35 21.91 -10.91
CA ALA A 226 35.63 21.94 -12.19
C ALA A 226 34.54 23.04 -12.25
N LEU A 227 33.98 23.46 -11.11
CA LEU A 227 32.97 24.51 -11.03
C LEU A 227 33.54 25.92 -10.84
N ALA A 228 34.84 26.07 -10.57
CA ALA A 228 35.49 27.37 -10.36
C ALA A 228 35.25 28.40 -11.51
N PRO A 229 35.19 28.01 -12.80
CA PRO A 229 34.87 28.95 -13.88
C PRO A 229 33.45 29.55 -13.81
N TYR A 230 32.57 28.99 -12.99
CA TYR A 230 31.17 29.38 -12.85
C TYR A 230 30.85 29.98 -11.47
N ALA A 231 31.87 30.30 -10.68
CA ALA A 231 31.75 30.82 -9.31
C ALA A 231 31.34 32.30 -9.22
N ASP A 232 31.04 32.97 -10.35
CA ASP A 232 30.49 34.33 -10.27
C ASP A 232 29.09 34.29 -9.66
N PRO A 233 28.71 35.26 -8.80
CA PRO A 233 27.48 35.17 -8.01
C PRO A 233 26.21 34.95 -8.84
N THR A 234 26.14 35.54 -10.03
CA THR A 234 24.96 35.44 -10.90
C THR A 234 24.84 34.04 -11.50
N ARG A 235 25.91 33.49 -12.10
CA ARG A 235 25.88 32.13 -12.65
C ARG A 235 25.74 31.08 -11.56
N GLN A 236 26.44 31.25 -10.46
CA GLN A 236 26.33 30.39 -9.29
C GLN A 236 24.89 30.31 -8.80
N ALA A 237 24.23 31.46 -8.61
CA ALA A 237 22.83 31.50 -8.20
C ALA A 237 21.90 30.83 -9.24
N ALA A 238 22.15 31.02 -10.54
CA ALA A 238 21.35 30.39 -11.60
C ALA A 238 21.53 28.85 -11.62
N ILE A 239 22.76 28.34 -11.45
CA ILE A 239 23.04 26.90 -11.38
C ILE A 239 22.37 26.30 -10.14
N MET A 240 22.53 26.93 -8.97
CA MET A 240 21.86 26.49 -7.75
C MET A 240 20.34 26.58 -7.87
N GLY A 241 19.80 27.59 -8.55
CA GLY A 241 18.37 27.71 -8.81
C GLY A 241 17.80 26.57 -9.66
N LEU A 242 18.59 25.98 -10.56
CA LEU A 242 18.20 24.76 -11.28
C LEU A 242 18.32 23.51 -10.40
N LEU A 243 19.42 23.39 -9.65
CA LEU A 243 19.69 22.18 -8.87
C LEU A 243 18.80 22.09 -7.62
N ASP A 244 18.58 23.18 -6.89
CA ASP A 244 17.78 23.21 -5.67
C ASP A 244 16.34 23.69 -5.92
N GLN A 245 15.85 23.53 -7.15
CA GLN A 245 14.46 23.77 -7.45
C GLN A 245 13.58 22.84 -6.59
N ARG A 246 12.54 23.41 -6.00
CA ARG A 246 11.48 22.68 -5.31
C ARG A 246 10.43 22.24 -6.33
N VAL A 247 9.93 21.00 -6.21
CA VAL A 247 8.96 20.43 -7.13
C VAL A 247 7.64 20.10 -6.45
N VAL A 248 6.58 20.04 -7.25
CA VAL A 248 5.26 19.54 -6.84
C VAL A 248 5.11 18.13 -7.37
N THR A 249 5.49 17.15 -6.53
CA THR A 249 5.35 15.72 -6.86
C THR A 249 4.04 15.21 -6.28
N VAL A 250 3.07 14.98 -7.15
CA VAL A 250 1.78 14.38 -6.80
C VAL A 250 1.89 12.86 -6.90
N ILE A 251 1.61 12.14 -5.82
CA ILE A 251 1.42 10.68 -5.84
C ILE A 251 -0.08 10.39 -5.67
N PHE A 252 -0.62 9.52 -6.52
CA PHE A 252 -2.04 9.18 -6.50
C PHE A 252 -2.46 8.63 -5.14
N GLY A 253 -1.69 7.65 -4.63
CA GLY A 253 -1.97 6.94 -3.39
C GLY A 253 -2.04 7.86 -2.17
N ASP A 254 -1.05 8.73 -2.01
CA ASP A 254 -0.99 9.71 -0.91
C ASP A 254 -2.18 10.67 -0.89
N ASN A 255 -2.53 11.21 -2.07
CA ASN A 255 -3.70 12.08 -2.17
C ASN A 255 -4.99 11.30 -1.93
N ALA A 256 -5.09 10.06 -2.40
CA ALA A 256 -6.26 9.21 -2.19
C ALA A 256 -6.44 8.83 -0.72
N ASN A 257 -5.35 8.55 -0.01
CA ASN A 257 -5.34 8.37 1.45
C ASN A 257 -5.82 9.61 2.18
N LEU A 258 -5.31 10.80 1.84
CA LEU A 258 -5.77 12.07 2.38
C LEU A 258 -7.27 12.27 2.14
N THR A 259 -7.74 12.06 0.90
CA THR A 259 -9.15 12.20 0.52
C THR A 259 -10.05 11.28 1.35
N ALA A 260 -9.67 10.01 1.50
CA ALA A 260 -10.41 9.04 2.28
C ALA A 260 -10.38 9.35 3.78
N ALA A 261 -9.25 9.84 4.30
CA ALA A 261 -9.14 10.27 5.70
C ALA A 261 -10.02 11.49 6.00
N LEU A 262 -10.07 12.49 5.11
CA LEU A 262 -10.97 13.64 5.23
C LEU A 262 -12.44 13.21 5.24
N ALA A 263 -12.83 12.27 4.38
CA ALA A 263 -14.17 11.71 4.36
C ALA A 263 -14.53 10.99 5.66
N ARG A 264 -13.59 10.22 6.23
CA ARG A 264 -13.76 9.58 7.53
C ARG A 264 -13.81 10.58 8.68
N ALA A 265 -13.00 11.64 8.65
CA ALA A 265 -13.07 12.72 9.61
C ALA A 265 -14.45 13.41 9.58
N ILE A 266 -15.00 13.68 8.39
CA ILE A 266 -16.38 14.16 8.23
C ILE A 266 -17.37 13.17 8.86
N GLY A 267 -17.20 11.88 8.58
CA GLY A 267 -17.99 10.79 9.15
C GLY A 267 -17.96 10.70 10.69
N ALA A 268 -16.80 10.92 11.31
CA ALA A 268 -16.66 11.03 12.76
C ALA A 268 -17.44 12.24 13.31
N LEU A 269 -17.30 13.39 12.64
CA LEU A 269 -18.00 14.63 13.01
C LEU A 269 -19.52 14.61 12.69
N LEU A 270 -20.04 13.57 12.03
CA LEU A 270 -21.49 13.37 11.82
C LEU A 270 -22.17 12.61 12.97
N ARG A 271 -21.40 12.22 14.00
CA ARG A 271 -21.96 11.56 15.18
C ARG A 271 -22.96 12.42 15.94
N PRO A 272 -24.03 11.84 16.52
CA PRO A 272 -25.07 12.59 17.24
C PRO A 272 -24.54 13.55 18.30
N GLU A 273 -23.46 13.19 18.98
CA GLU A 273 -22.88 13.95 20.09
C GLU A 273 -22.19 15.25 19.66
N ILE A 274 -21.76 15.34 18.40
CA ILE A 274 -20.96 16.47 17.90
C ILE A 274 -21.49 17.09 16.60
N ARG A 275 -22.41 16.42 15.90
CA ARG A 275 -22.88 16.84 14.56
C ARG A 275 -23.44 18.26 14.51
N ASP A 276 -24.06 18.70 15.60
CA ASP A 276 -24.74 20.00 15.70
C ASP A 276 -23.84 21.09 16.33
N VAL A 277 -22.59 20.76 16.71
CA VAL A 277 -21.61 21.73 17.22
C VAL A 277 -21.18 22.67 16.07
N PRO A 278 -21.31 24.00 16.20
CA PRO A 278 -21.03 24.94 15.10
C PRO A 278 -19.64 24.80 14.47
N GLN A 279 -18.60 24.60 15.28
CA GLN A 279 -17.23 24.38 14.79
C GLN A 279 -17.12 23.08 13.98
N ALA A 280 -17.75 21.99 14.45
CA ALA A 280 -17.77 20.72 13.73
C ALA A 280 -18.52 20.84 12.38
N VAL A 281 -19.62 21.59 12.33
CA VAL A 281 -20.33 21.90 11.08
C VAL A 281 -19.40 22.61 10.09
N ALA A 282 -18.73 23.69 10.54
CA ALA A 282 -17.82 24.46 9.69
C ALA A 282 -16.62 23.62 9.19
N LEU A 283 -16.09 22.74 10.05
CA LEU A 283 -15.01 21.82 9.72
C LEU A 283 -15.44 20.81 8.65
N ARG A 284 -16.63 20.20 8.77
CA ARG A 284 -17.14 19.28 7.75
C ARG A 284 -17.25 19.96 6.39
N ASP A 285 -17.76 21.19 6.34
CA ASP A 285 -17.85 21.97 5.11
C ASP A 285 -16.47 22.33 4.54
N ALA A 286 -15.50 22.64 5.41
CA ALA A 286 -14.13 22.95 4.98
C ALA A 286 -13.42 21.73 4.40
N MET A 287 -13.51 20.57 5.05
CA MET A 287 -12.97 19.30 4.55
C MET A 287 -13.64 18.87 3.25
N GLU A 288 -14.96 19.03 3.12
CA GLU A 288 -15.65 18.71 1.86
C GLU A 288 -15.15 19.56 0.70
N ARG A 289 -14.85 20.84 0.94
CA ARG A 289 -14.26 21.71 -0.09
C ARG A 289 -12.87 21.25 -0.51
N VAL A 290 -12.06 20.72 0.41
CA VAL A 290 -10.75 20.13 0.08
C VAL A 290 -10.94 18.91 -0.82
N ILE A 291 -11.83 17.99 -0.44
CA ILE A 291 -12.17 16.81 -1.24
C ILE A 291 -12.62 17.25 -2.64
N GLU A 292 -13.62 18.12 -2.75
CA GLU A 292 -14.17 18.50 -4.05
C GLU A 292 -13.13 19.16 -4.98
N ALA A 293 -12.18 19.91 -4.42
CA ALA A 293 -11.11 20.54 -5.20
C ALA A 293 -10.13 19.53 -5.84
N GLN A 294 -10.04 18.30 -5.34
CA GLN A 294 -9.16 17.25 -5.90
C GLN A 294 -9.73 16.59 -7.17
N ARG A 295 -11.00 16.83 -7.53
CA ARG A 295 -11.68 16.19 -8.67
C ARG A 295 -10.90 16.36 -9.98
N GLU A 296 -10.43 17.57 -10.28
CA GLU A 296 -9.74 17.86 -11.54
C GLU A 296 -8.43 17.08 -11.63
N GLY A 297 -7.64 17.05 -10.55
CA GLY A 297 -6.38 16.32 -10.54
C GLY A 297 -6.58 14.82 -10.71
N TYR A 298 -7.58 14.20 -10.06
CA TYR A 298 -7.87 12.78 -10.31
C TYR A 298 -8.30 12.51 -11.75
N ALA A 299 -9.11 13.38 -12.35
CA ALA A 299 -9.47 13.26 -13.76
C ALA A 299 -8.25 13.40 -14.67
N HIS A 300 -7.28 14.24 -14.31
CA HIS A 300 -6.02 14.41 -15.05
C HIS A 300 -5.11 13.18 -14.95
N LEU A 301 -5.10 12.49 -13.81
CA LEU A 301 -4.32 11.26 -13.62
C LEU A 301 -4.94 10.04 -14.31
N PHE A 302 -6.20 10.08 -14.74
CA PHE A 302 -6.82 8.95 -15.42
C PHE A 302 -6.31 8.81 -16.86
N ASP A 303 -5.75 7.65 -17.19
CA ASP A 303 -5.27 7.32 -18.52
C ASP A 303 -6.28 6.41 -19.24
N PRO A 304 -7.01 6.92 -20.26
CA PRO A 304 -7.99 6.13 -21.00
C PRO A 304 -7.36 5.05 -21.89
N GLN A 305 -6.06 5.12 -22.21
CA GLN A 305 -5.40 4.11 -23.05
C GLN A 305 -5.15 2.81 -22.32
N THR A 306 -4.78 2.90 -21.04
CA THR A 306 -4.60 1.77 -20.14
C THR A 306 -5.88 1.46 -19.36
N GLY A 307 -6.78 2.43 -19.27
CA GLY A 307 -7.98 2.35 -18.44
C GLY A 307 -7.65 2.35 -16.95
N THR A 308 -6.50 2.91 -16.54
CA THR A 308 -6.03 2.99 -15.15
C THR A 308 -5.64 4.42 -14.78
N PHE A 309 -5.33 4.69 -13.51
CA PHE A 309 -4.70 5.96 -13.12
C PHE A 309 -3.19 5.85 -13.24
N VAL A 310 -2.53 6.92 -13.67
CA VAL A 310 -1.07 7.05 -13.52
C VAL A 310 -0.71 7.10 -12.03
N PHE A 311 0.43 6.50 -11.69
CA PHE A 311 0.86 6.35 -10.29
C PHE A 311 1.21 7.69 -9.64
N GLY A 312 1.79 8.61 -10.41
CA GLY A 312 2.17 9.94 -9.94
C GLY A 312 2.48 10.91 -11.06
N TRP A 313 2.66 12.18 -10.69
CA TRP A 313 2.84 13.31 -11.58
C TRP A 313 3.77 14.35 -10.95
N ASP A 314 4.90 14.61 -11.58
CA ASP A 314 5.70 15.81 -11.34
C ASP A 314 5.02 16.97 -12.08
N ALA A 315 4.21 17.74 -11.35
CA ALA A 315 3.44 18.84 -11.91
C ALA A 315 4.31 20.05 -12.26
N THR A 316 5.52 20.14 -11.70
CA THR A 316 6.46 21.20 -12.03
C THR A 316 7.07 21.00 -13.42
N ALA A 317 7.34 19.74 -13.80
CA ALA A 317 7.83 19.38 -15.13
C ALA A 317 6.72 18.94 -16.10
N ASP A 318 5.47 18.88 -15.63
CA ASP A 318 4.32 18.27 -16.31
C ASP A 318 4.63 16.86 -16.87
N ARG A 319 5.16 15.99 -16.00
CA ARG A 319 5.62 14.66 -16.37
C ARG A 319 5.11 13.59 -15.41
N PHE A 320 4.56 12.50 -15.95
CA PHE A 320 4.15 11.38 -15.13
C PHE A 320 5.33 10.57 -14.58
N VAL A 321 5.19 10.15 -13.33
CA VAL A 321 6.16 9.30 -12.62
C VAL A 321 6.19 7.91 -13.27
N GLY A 322 7.37 7.31 -13.29
CA GLY A 322 7.64 6.06 -13.99
C GLY A 322 9.05 5.56 -13.72
N TRP A 323 9.47 4.54 -14.46
CA TRP A 323 10.76 3.88 -14.30
C TRP A 323 11.31 3.41 -15.65
N ASP A 324 12.60 3.03 -15.67
CA ASP A 324 13.22 2.38 -16.83
C ASP A 324 12.74 0.93 -16.96
N ASP A 325 12.47 0.46 -18.18
CA ASP A 325 12.07 -0.94 -18.45
C ASP A 325 13.24 -1.94 -18.43
N GLY A 326 14.43 -1.51 -18.02
CA GLY A 326 15.67 -2.28 -18.07
C GLY A 326 16.32 -2.31 -19.45
N ARG A 327 15.70 -1.67 -20.45
CA ARG A 327 16.20 -1.54 -21.83
C ARG A 327 16.47 -0.08 -22.20
N GLY A 328 16.42 0.84 -21.24
CA GLY A 328 16.60 2.26 -21.48
C GLY A 328 15.31 3.01 -21.83
N ASN A 329 14.14 2.34 -21.83
CA ASN A 329 12.87 3.02 -22.13
C ASN A 329 12.15 3.41 -20.84
N TRP A 330 11.57 4.61 -20.84
CA TRP A 330 10.72 5.06 -19.75
C TRP A 330 9.32 4.45 -19.84
N VAL A 331 8.87 3.83 -18.75
CA VAL A 331 7.53 3.30 -18.57
C VAL A 331 6.83 4.13 -17.50
N THR A 332 5.69 4.72 -17.87
CA THR A 332 4.85 5.45 -16.91
C THR A 332 4.25 4.47 -15.91
N GLY A 333 4.36 4.78 -14.62
CA GLY A 333 3.79 3.97 -13.56
C GLY A 333 2.27 4.06 -13.56
N GLN A 334 1.60 2.94 -13.27
CA GLN A 334 0.15 2.82 -13.33
C GLN A 334 -0.40 2.15 -12.06
N MET A 335 -1.58 2.59 -11.62
CA MET A 335 -2.38 1.94 -10.58
C MET A 335 -3.14 0.74 -11.18
N ASN A 336 -2.40 -0.32 -11.50
CA ASN A 336 -2.90 -1.49 -12.24
C ASN A 336 -2.83 -2.81 -11.45
N TYR A 337 -2.44 -2.77 -10.18
CA TYR A 337 -2.51 -3.89 -9.24
C TYR A 337 -3.49 -3.58 -8.12
N PHE A 338 -4.45 -4.49 -7.89
CA PHE A 338 -5.58 -4.23 -6.99
C PHE A 338 -5.28 -4.57 -5.52
N ILE A 339 -4.35 -5.49 -5.26
CA ILE A 339 -4.03 -5.94 -3.90
C ILE A 339 -2.82 -5.18 -3.40
N ASN A 340 -3.08 -3.93 -3.00
CA ASN A 340 -2.11 -3.03 -2.40
C ASN A 340 -2.80 -2.10 -1.37
N GLU A 341 -2.00 -1.30 -0.69
CA GLU A 341 -2.39 -0.35 0.35
C GLU A 341 -3.39 0.70 -0.16
N PHE A 342 -3.46 0.92 -1.47
CA PHE A 342 -4.32 1.89 -2.12
C PHE A 342 -5.64 1.30 -2.63
N ARG A 343 -5.96 0.03 -2.36
CA ARG A 343 -7.23 -0.61 -2.74
C ARG A 343 -8.46 0.21 -2.33
N GLY A 344 -8.61 0.45 -1.02
CA GLY A 344 -9.71 1.25 -0.47
C GLY A 344 -9.74 2.68 -1.03
N PRO A 345 -8.61 3.40 -1.00
CA PRO A 345 -8.49 4.74 -1.59
C PRO A 345 -8.85 4.84 -3.08
N LEU A 346 -8.42 3.86 -3.90
CA LEU A 346 -8.76 3.77 -5.32
C LEU A 346 -10.27 3.61 -5.51
N MET A 347 -10.87 2.65 -4.81
CA MET A 347 -12.31 2.42 -4.85
C MET A 347 -13.09 3.67 -4.43
N PHE A 348 -12.66 4.32 -3.35
CA PHE A 348 -13.29 5.54 -2.86
C PHE A 348 -13.20 6.68 -3.87
N THR A 349 -12.05 6.90 -4.49
CA THR A 349 -11.83 7.96 -5.48
C THR A 349 -12.72 7.77 -6.71
N VAL A 350 -12.81 6.54 -7.23
CA VAL A 350 -13.70 6.20 -8.35
C VAL A 350 -15.15 6.49 -8.02
N LEU A 351 -15.60 6.03 -6.85
CA LEU A 351 -16.97 6.20 -6.37
C LEU A 351 -17.30 7.67 -6.04
N ARG A 352 -16.41 8.41 -5.36
CA ARG A 352 -16.65 9.79 -4.91
C ARG A 352 -16.77 10.76 -6.07
N TYR A 353 -16.02 10.55 -7.15
CA TYR A 353 -16.00 11.49 -8.28
C TYR A 353 -16.76 10.98 -9.51
N GLY A 354 -17.25 9.74 -9.50
CA GLY A 354 -17.87 9.12 -10.68
C GLY A 354 -16.87 8.90 -11.81
N LEU A 355 -15.62 8.56 -11.48
CA LEU A 355 -14.56 8.30 -12.47
C LEU A 355 -14.78 6.94 -13.15
N PRO A 356 -14.14 6.68 -14.29
CA PRO A 356 -14.39 5.45 -15.04
C PRO A 356 -14.10 4.17 -14.23
N LEU A 357 -15.09 3.28 -14.15
CA LEU A 357 -14.97 1.97 -13.49
C LEU A 357 -13.86 1.10 -14.09
N ALA A 358 -13.43 1.42 -15.32
CA ALA A 358 -12.26 0.84 -15.98
C ALA A 358 -11.04 0.76 -15.06
N ALA A 359 -10.80 1.79 -14.23
CA ALA A 359 -9.65 1.84 -13.32
C ALA A 359 -9.61 0.66 -12.33
N ILE A 360 -10.77 0.19 -11.88
CA ILE A 360 -10.87 -0.98 -11.01
C ILE A 360 -10.93 -2.26 -11.85
N ARG A 361 -11.65 -2.25 -12.99
CA ARG A 361 -11.78 -3.41 -13.87
C ARG A 361 -10.45 -3.86 -14.50
N ASN A 362 -9.50 -2.94 -14.69
CA ASN A 362 -8.17 -3.21 -15.24
C ASN A 362 -7.07 -3.40 -14.18
N ALA A 363 -7.43 -3.34 -12.89
CA ALA A 363 -6.50 -3.67 -11.81
C ALA A 363 -6.47 -5.19 -11.60
N GLY A 364 -5.37 -5.82 -12.02
CA GLY A 364 -5.15 -7.26 -11.85
C GLY A 364 -4.86 -7.64 -10.40
N PHE A 365 -4.92 -8.93 -10.09
CA PHE A 365 -4.52 -9.45 -8.78
C PHE A 365 -4.11 -10.91 -8.84
N LYS A 366 -3.35 -11.35 -7.84
CA LYS A 366 -2.97 -12.75 -7.68
C LYS A 366 -3.53 -13.32 -6.38
N ILE A 367 -3.86 -14.60 -6.38
CA ILE A 367 -4.11 -15.41 -5.19
C ILE A 367 -3.05 -16.51 -5.16
N LYS A 368 -2.35 -16.68 -4.04
CA LYS A 368 -1.28 -17.68 -3.89
C LYS A 368 -1.56 -18.62 -2.72
N PRO A 369 -1.07 -19.87 -2.77
CA PRO A 369 -1.17 -20.79 -1.67
C PRO A 369 -0.12 -20.46 -0.60
N TYR A 370 -0.53 -20.49 0.65
CA TYR A 370 0.34 -20.43 1.83
C TYR A 370 0.28 -21.76 2.56
N ARG A 371 1.44 -22.34 2.86
CA ARG A 371 1.54 -23.61 3.58
C ARG A 371 1.53 -23.34 5.08
N GLN A 372 0.45 -23.74 5.75
CA GLN A 372 0.31 -23.63 7.21
C GLN A 372 1.21 -24.62 7.94
N ALA A 373 1.36 -24.40 9.26
CA ALA A 373 2.13 -25.28 10.15
C ALA A 373 1.73 -26.77 10.09
N ASP A 374 0.45 -27.06 9.84
CA ASP A 374 -0.10 -28.42 9.78
C ASP A 374 0.10 -29.11 8.42
N GLY A 375 0.71 -28.43 7.46
CA GLY A 375 0.96 -28.94 6.12
C GLY A 375 -0.18 -28.69 5.12
N SER A 376 -1.30 -28.09 5.54
CA SER A 376 -2.39 -27.71 4.65
C SER A 376 -2.10 -26.41 3.90
N ASP A 377 -2.65 -26.29 2.69
CA ASP A 377 -2.60 -25.04 1.93
C ASP A 377 -3.86 -24.21 2.20
N THR A 378 -3.68 -22.93 2.53
CA THR A 378 -4.72 -21.90 2.47
C THR A 378 -4.42 -20.94 1.33
N TYR A 379 -5.45 -20.31 0.77
CA TYR A 379 -5.30 -19.44 -0.40
C TYR A 379 -5.59 -18.00 -0.02
N ALA A 380 -4.63 -17.11 -0.30
CA ALA A 380 -4.70 -15.71 0.07
C ALA A 380 -4.43 -14.79 -1.11
N LEU A 381 -5.05 -13.61 -1.06
CA LEU A 381 -4.70 -12.51 -1.94
C LEU A 381 -3.22 -12.18 -1.75
N ALA A 382 -2.47 -12.10 -2.83
CA ALA A 382 -1.04 -11.84 -2.80
C ALA A 382 -0.79 -10.33 -2.97
N ALA A 383 0.01 -9.75 -2.09
CA ALA A 383 0.52 -8.38 -2.27
C ALA A 383 1.80 -8.41 -3.12
N TRP A 384 2.27 -7.25 -3.57
CA TRP A 384 3.46 -7.19 -4.41
C TRP A 384 4.68 -7.81 -3.70
N ASP A 385 4.91 -7.39 -2.45
CA ASP A 385 6.05 -7.81 -1.64
C ASP A 385 5.63 -8.78 -0.51
N GLY A 386 4.36 -9.19 -0.49
CA GLY A 386 3.81 -10.01 0.60
C GLY A 386 3.75 -9.26 1.94
N SER A 387 3.74 -7.93 1.90
CA SER A 387 3.75 -7.03 3.06
C SER A 387 2.35 -6.87 3.67
N ALA A 388 2.24 -6.96 4.99
CA ALA A 388 0.99 -6.77 5.73
C ALA A 388 0.34 -5.41 5.43
N PHE A 389 1.13 -4.34 5.26
CA PHE A 389 0.62 -3.02 4.89
C PHE A 389 -0.06 -2.99 3.53
N GLN A 390 0.50 -3.66 2.51
CA GLN A 390 -0.12 -3.74 1.19
C GLN A 390 -1.43 -4.54 1.23
N LEU A 391 -1.51 -5.53 2.12
CA LEU A 391 -2.68 -6.40 2.26
C LEU A 391 -3.81 -5.70 3.04
N LEU A 392 -3.47 -5.10 4.17
CA LEU A 392 -4.42 -4.55 5.15
C LEU A 392 -4.67 -3.04 4.97
N GLY A 393 -3.72 -2.31 4.38
CA GLY A 393 -3.70 -0.85 4.31
C GLY A 393 -3.44 -0.19 5.67
N LEU A 394 -3.60 1.14 5.73
CA LEU A 394 -3.54 1.90 7.00
C LEU A 394 -4.79 1.72 7.86
N SER A 395 -5.87 1.24 7.26
CA SER A 395 -7.17 0.97 7.89
C SER A 395 -8.14 0.48 6.82
N LEU A 396 -9.15 -0.25 7.27
CA LEU A 396 -10.25 -0.73 6.44
C LEU A 396 -11.46 0.19 6.61
N PHE A 397 -12.06 0.62 5.50
CA PHE A 397 -13.12 1.64 5.54
C PHE A 397 -14.17 1.52 4.44
N MET A 398 -13.89 0.79 3.36
CA MET A 398 -14.83 0.57 2.26
C MET A 398 -15.87 -0.52 2.57
N GLN A 399 -16.18 -0.75 3.86
CA GLN A 399 -17.14 -1.76 4.32
C GLN A 399 -16.71 -3.21 4.02
N GLU A 400 -15.40 -3.45 3.88
CA GLU A 400 -14.82 -4.77 3.61
C GLU A 400 -15.25 -5.81 4.65
N SER A 401 -15.33 -5.43 5.92
CA SER A 401 -15.78 -6.27 7.03
C SER A 401 -17.25 -6.70 6.93
N ARG A 402 -18.09 -5.95 6.18
CA ARG A 402 -19.49 -6.31 5.91
C ARG A 402 -19.64 -7.08 4.60
N ASN A 403 -18.65 -7.08 3.72
CA ASN A 403 -18.70 -7.90 2.51
C ASN A 403 -18.24 -9.34 2.83
N PRO A 404 -19.03 -10.39 2.52
CA PRO A 404 -18.70 -11.77 2.89
C PRO A 404 -17.34 -12.26 2.36
N ALA A 405 -17.05 -12.00 1.08
CA ALA A 405 -15.80 -12.43 0.48
C ALA A 405 -14.58 -11.71 1.09
N TRP A 406 -14.66 -10.39 1.23
CA TRP A 406 -13.59 -9.61 1.83
C TRP A 406 -13.39 -9.94 3.31
N ARG A 407 -14.45 -10.13 4.09
CA ARG A 407 -14.36 -10.56 5.49
C ARG A 407 -13.59 -11.86 5.62
N ILE A 408 -13.88 -12.86 4.79
CA ILE A 408 -13.15 -14.13 4.80
C ILE A 408 -11.70 -13.94 4.34
N ALA A 409 -11.49 -13.24 3.22
CA ALA A 409 -10.14 -13.01 2.67
C ALA A 409 -9.23 -12.26 3.67
N LEU A 410 -9.74 -11.21 4.32
CA LEU A 410 -9.03 -10.44 5.34
C LEU A 410 -8.72 -11.28 6.57
N LYS A 411 -9.65 -12.12 7.03
CA LYS A 411 -9.38 -13.05 8.13
C LYS A 411 -8.26 -14.02 7.76
N THR A 412 -8.31 -14.61 6.56
CA THR A 412 -7.26 -15.50 6.07
C THR A 412 -5.90 -14.81 6.04
N LEU A 413 -5.83 -13.53 5.65
CA LEU A 413 -4.58 -12.76 5.66
C LEU A 413 -4.03 -12.58 7.08
N VAL A 414 -4.88 -12.20 8.05
CA VAL A 414 -4.45 -12.07 9.45
C VAL A 414 -4.00 -13.41 10.01
N ASP A 415 -4.73 -14.50 9.73
CA ASP A 415 -4.36 -15.84 10.17
C ASP A 415 -2.98 -16.27 9.62
N ILE A 416 -2.66 -15.92 8.37
CA ILE A 416 -1.35 -16.19 7.74
C ILE A 416 -0.22 -15.39 8.38
N GLU A 417 -0.42 -14.08 8.59
CA GLU A 417 0.59 -13.22 9.22
C GLU A 417 0.89 -13.69 10.66
N LEU A 418 -0.14 -14.03 11.43
CA LEU A 418 0.01 -14.55 12.79
C LEU A 418 0.68 -15.93 12.82
N ASP A 419 0.30 -16.86 11.92
CA ASP A 419 0.97 -18.16 11.79
C ASP A 419 2.45 -17.99 11.44
N PHE A 420 2.75 -17.15 10.44
CA PHE A 420 4.12 -16.91 10.02
C PHE A 420 4.96 -16.31 11.14
N SER A 421 4.47 -15.25 11.78
CA SER A 421 5.16 -14.60 12.89
C SER A 421 5.37 -15.53 14.07
N THR A 422 4.38 -16.34 14.42
CA THR A 422 4.50 -17.32 15.52
C THR A 422 5.55 -18.38 15.20
N ARG A 423 5.55 -18.94 13.99
CA ARG A 423 6.52 -19.97 13.58
C ARG A 423 7.96 -19.47 13.53
N HIS A 424 8.15 -18.18 13.27
CA HIS A 424 9.48 -17.57 13.13
C HIS A 424 9.89 -16.71 14.33
N GLY A 425 9.07 -16.65 15.40
CA GLY A 425 9.37 -15.89 16.60
C GLY A 425 9.48 -14.38 16.36
N LEU A 426 8.59 -13.83 15.53
CA LEU A 426 8.57 -12.41 15.15
C LEU A 426 7.61 -11.62 16.09
N PRO A 427 8.08 -10.58 16.80
CA PRO A 427 7.24 -9.79 17.72
C PRO A 427 6.49 -8.67 16.98
N GLY A 428 5.76 -9.02 15.92
CA GLY A 428 5.05 -8.11 15.02
C GLY A 428 4.64 -8.81 13.72
N LEU A 429 4.23 -8.04 12.71
CA LEU A 429 3.92 -8.56 11.36
C LEU A 429 4.95 -8.05 10.35
N LEU A 430 5.19 -8.81 9.29
CA LEU A 430 6.14 -8.38 8.25
C LEU A 430 5.47 -7.32 7.37
N SER A 431 6.03 -6.12 7.38
CA SER A 431 5.42 -4.97 6.74
C SER A 431 6.49 -3.97 6.32
N GLU A 432 6.20 -3.17 5.30
CA GLU A 432 7.06 -2.09 4.84
C GLU A 432 7.43 -1.16 6.00
N ALA A 433 8.73 -0.94 6.21
CA ALA A 433 9.25 -0.28 7.40
C ALA A 433 10.74 0.06 7.26
N TYR A 434 11.27 0.74 8.27
CA TYR A 434 12.71 0.71 8.52
C TYR A 434 13.14 -0.70 8.88
N SER A 435 14.18 -1.23 8.24
CA SER A 435 14.63 -2.63 8.46
C SER A 435 15.58 -2.78 9.65
N GLY A 436 16.07 -1.66 10.20
CA GLY A 436 17.17 -1.65 11.17
C GLY A 436 18.56 -1.78 10.55
N LYS A 437 18.67 -1.85 9.22
CA LYS A 437 19.96 -1.86 8.49
C LYS A 437 20.38 -0.43 8.15
N GLY A 438 20.86 0.30 9.17
CA GLY A 438 21.15 1.73 9.03
C GLY A 438 19.89 2.56 8.87
N THR A 439 19.84 3.42 7.85
CA THR A 439 18.67 4.27 7.52
C THR A 439 17.79 3.65 6.43
N GLU A 440 17.92 2.36 6.16
CA GLU A 440 17.15 1.68 5.12
C GLU A 440 15.67 1.62 5.50
N TYR A 441 14.84 2.19 4.61
CA TYR A 441 13.40 2.08 4.61
C TYR A 441 12.99 1.37 3.31
N THR A 442 12.24 0.27 3.42
CA THR A 442 11.97 -0.61 2.28
C THR A 442 10.62 -1.31 2.39
N GLY A 443 9.98 -1.52 1.25
CA GLY A 443 8.78 -2.35 1.14
C GLY A 443 9.06 -3.82 0.86
N LEU A 444 10.33 -4.20 0.64
CA LEU A 444 10.76 -5.59 0.49
C LEU A 444 10.80 -6.34 1.84
N ILE A 445 9.79 -6.12 2.69
CA ILE A 445 9.58 -6.80 3.97
C ILE A 445 8.22 -7.50 3.89
N GLY A 446 8.20 -8.84 3.89
CA GLY A 446 6.95 -9.58 3.68
C GLY A 446 7.12 -11.08 3.55
N ILE A 447 5.99 -11.77 3.38
CA ILE A 447 5.91 -13.24 3.28
C ILE A 447 5.98 -13.67 1.80
N GLY A 448 7.06 -14.36 1.43
CA GLY A 448 7.31 -14.79 0.05
C GLY A 448 6.23 -15.69 -0.57
N ASP A 449 5.60 -16.56 0.22
CA ASP A 449 4.50 -17.44 -0.24
C ASP A 449 3.33 -16.64 -0.83
N ILE A 450 3.08 -15.43 -0.31
CA ILE A 450 2.00 -14.53 -0.72
C ILE A 450 2.52 -13.23 -1.36
N ALA A 451 3.77 -13.21 -1.82
CA ALA A 451 4.35 -12.12 -2.61
C ALA A 451 4.18 -12.35 -4.11
N VAL A 452 4.04 -11.29 -4.89
CA VAL A 452 4.05 -11.36 -6.37
C VAL A 452 5.46 -11.26 -6.92
N THR A 453 6.31 -10.47 -6.26
CA THR A 453 7.70 -10.30 -6.68
C THR A 453 8.52 -11.57 -6.46
N ASP A 454 9.53 -11.74 -7.30
CA ASP A 454 10.57 -12.77 -7.16
C ASP A 454 11.82 -12.21 -6.47
N ASP A 455 11.79 -10.94 -6.05
CA ASP A 455 12.92 -10.32 -5.35
C ASP A 455 13.17 -10.94 -3.98
N PRO A 456 14.42 -10.92 -3.50
CA PRO A 456 14.72 -11.27 -2.12
C PRO A 456 13.97 -10.37 -1.14
N LEU A 457 13.16 -10.99 -0.28
CA LEU A 457 12.41 -10.32 0.79
C LEU A 457 13.13 -10.43 2.13
N ASP A 458 13.06 -9.38 2.92
CA ASP A 458 13.43 -9.39 4.34
C ASP A 458 12.28 -9.98 5.17
N THR A 459 12.58 -11.06 5.88
CA THR A 459 11.65 -11.78 6.75
C THR A 459 12.03 -11.65 8.23
N GLN A 460 12.89 -10.68 8.55
CA GLN A 460 13.54 -10.53 9.85
C GLN A 460 13.28 -9.15 10.50
N ALA A 461 12.48 -8.29 9.88
CA ALA A 461 12.16 -6.96 10.37
C ALA A 461 10.64 -6.76 10.59
N PRO A 462 9.99 -7.52 11.51
CA PRO A 462 8.59 -7.31 11.84
C PRO A 462 8.36 -5.95 12.49
N SER A 463 7.23 -5.32 12.14
CA SER A 463 6.78 -4.04 12.69
C SER A 463 5.46 -4.18 13.46
N LEU A 464 5.18 -3.20 14.32
CA LEU A 464 4.01 -3.24 15.20
C LEU A 464 2.75 -2.68 14.56
N TYR A 465 2.86 -1.78 13.58
CA TYR A 465 1.73 -0.91 13.23
C TYR A 465 0.56 -1.65 12.57
N SER A 466 0.86 -2.67 11.76
CA SER A 466 -0.16 -3.49 11.09
C SER A 466 -1.01 -4.30 12.08
N LEU A 467 -0.56 -4.48 13.33
CA LEU A 467 -1.34 -5.12 14.39
C LEU A 467 -2.63 -4.33 14.71
N GLY A 468 -2.62 -3.00 14.56
CA GLY A 468 -3.82 -2.18 14.75
C GLY A 468 -4.93 -2.56 13.79
N VAL A 469 -4.62 -2.60 12.49
CA VAL A 469 -5.61 -2.95 11.46
C VAL A 469 -6.00 -4.43 11.55
N ALA A 470 -5.04 -5.32 11.83
CA ALA A 470 -5.29 -6.74 12.05
C ALA A 470 -6.27 -6.97 13.22
N TYR A 471 -6.14 -6.21 14.30
CA TYR A 471 -7.05 -6.28 15.44
C TYR A 471 -8.50 -5.95 15.06
N GLY A 472 -8.70 -5.00 14.13
CA GLY A 472 -10.04 -4.68 13.61
C GLY A 472 -10.71 -5.82 12.84
N ILE A 473 -9.95 -6.83 12.42
CA ILE A 473 -10.42 -8.02 11.67
C ILE A 473 -10.58 -9.22 12.61
N ALA A 474 -9.57 -9.50 13.45
CA ALA A 474 -9.46 -10.68 14.29
C ALA A 474 -9.00 -10.30 15.71
N PRO A 475 -9.85 -9.64 16.51
CA PRO A 475 -9.44 -9.01 17.78
C PRO A 475 -8.98 -10.01 18.85
N GLU A 476 -9.61 -11.19 18.89
CA GLU A 476 -9.26 -12.25 19.85
C GLU A 476 -7.92 -12.89 19.51
N GLU A 477 -7.71 -13.21 18.22
CA GLU A 477 -6.47 -13.79 17.74
C GLU A 477 -5.27 -12.83 17.91
N VAL A 478 -5.47 -11.55 17.61
CA VAL A 478 -4.42 -10.53 17.77
C VAL A 478 -4.11 -10.26 19.24
N ASP A 479 -5.09 -10.11 20.15
CA ASP A 479 -4.77 -9.96 21.59
C ASP A 479 -4.12 -11.23 22.16
N GLY A 480 -4.50 -12.41 21.65
CA GLY A 480 -3.85 -13.68 21.96
C GLY A 480 -2.38 -13.73 21.53
N PHE A 481 -2.07 -13.23 20.34
CA PHE A 481 -0.70 -13.06 19.85
C PHE A 481 0.09 -12.05 20.70
N LEU A 482 -0.48 -10.86 20.94
CA LEU A 482 0.12 -9.83 21.78
C LEU A 482 0.46 -10.34 23.18
N ARG A 483 -0.42 -11.15 23.78
CA ARG A 483 -0.19 -11.80 25.08
C ARG A 483 1.02 -12.73 25.06
N THR A 484 1.19 -13.47 23.96
CA THR A 484 2.29 -14.44 23.80
C THR A 484 3.63 -13.74 23.62
N GLU A 485 3.66 -12.69 22.78
CA GLU A 485 4.87 -11.92 22.45
C GLU A 485 5.11 -10.72 23.39
N TRP A 486 4.32 -10.59 24.47
CA TRP A 486 4.23 -9.35 25.24
C TRP A 486 5.57 -8.85 25.78
N ALA A 487 6.44 -9.77 26.22
CA ALA A 487 7.74 -9.40 26.77
C ALA A 487 8.61 -8.65 25.75
N ARG A 488 8.61 -9.08 24.48
CA ARG A 488 9.34 -8.40 23.41
C ARG A 488 8.61 -7.14 22.94
N ILE A 489 7.30 -7.23 22.73
CA ILE A 489 6.49 -6.08 22.28
C ILE A 489 6.57 -4.91 23.27
N SER A 490 6.42 -5.16 24.58
CA SER A 490 6.49 -4.10 25.59
C SER A 490 7.88 -3.50 25.77
N SER A 491 8.94 -4.18 25.32
CA SER A 491 10.30 -3.62 25.31
C SER A 491 10.51 -2.56 24.21
N LEU A 492 9.61 -2.48 23.22
CA LEU A 492 9.59 -1.44 22.19
C LEU A 492 8.97 -0.13 22.67
N PHE A 493 8.39 -0.10 23.88
CA PHE A 493 7.68 1.07 24.37
C PHE A 493 8.64 2.19 24.74
N THR A 494 8.28 3.41 24.35
CA THR A 494 8.99 4.62 24.74
C THR A 494 8.02 5.67 25.29
N ASP A 495 8.57 6.78 25.74
CA ASP A 495 7.81 7.94 26.20
C ASP A 495 6.98 8.58 25.08
N HIS A 496 7.43 8.47 23.82
CA HIS A 496 6.78 9.03 22.64
C HIS A 496 6.04 7.98 21.80
N GLY A 497 5.71 6.82 22.37
CA GLY A 497 5.08 5.70 21.66
C GLY A 497 6.07 4.63 21.21
N PRO A 498 5.60 3.53 20.62
CA PRO A 498 6.45 2.38 20.40
C PRO A 498 7.39 2.63 19.23
N TRP A 499 8.60 2.06 19.32
CA TRP A 499 9.48 1.93 18.17
C TRP A 499 8.86 1.08 17.05
N GLU A 500 9.35 1.25 15.83
CA GLU A 500 8.85 0.63 14.60
C GLU A 500 8.65 -0.88 14.75
N GLY A 501 9.67 -1.55 15.29
CA GLY A 501 9.72 -3.00 15.33
C GLY A 501 11.06 -3.55 15.82
N TRP A 502 11.35 -4.77 15.41
CA TRP A 502 12.51 -5.54 15.86
C TRP A 502 13.30 -6.07 14.67
N ASN A 503 14.62 -5.95 14.69
CA ASN A 503 15.50 -6.66 13.76
C ASN A 503 15.88 -8.00 14.40
N THR A 504 15.23 -9.09 14.00
CA THR A 504 15.46 -10.41 14.59
C THR A 504 16.78 -11.05 14.13
N ALA A 505 17.45 -10.48 13.12
CA ALA A 505 18.77 -10.93 12.69
C ALA A 505 19.87 -10.49 13.66
N THR A 506 19.75 -9.28 14.21
CA THR A 506 20.70 -8.72 15.20
C THR A 506 20.19 -8.80 16.63
N ASP A 507 18.91 -9.15 16.81
CA ASP A 507 18.18 -9.12 18.08
C ASP A 507 18.15 -7.72 18.72
N GLU A 508 17.93 -6.70 17.89
CA GLU A 508 17.92 -5.30 18.30
C GLU A 508 16.61 -4.60 17.94
N VAL A 509 16.26 -3.58 18.73
CA VAL A 509 15.16 -2.66 18.43
C VAL A 509 15.48 -1.84 17.19
N ILE A 510 14.47 -1.54 16.36
CA ILE A 510 14.58 -0.62 15.23
C ILE A 510 14.16 0.78 15.72
N PRO A 511 15.10 1.72 15.98
CA PRO A 511 14.82 2.97 16.71
C PRO A 511 14.31 4.09 15.78
N TYR A 512 13.34 3.73 14.94
CA TYR A 512 12.58 4.61 14.08
C TYR A 512 11.11 4.57 14.46
N GLN A 513 10.39 5.63 14.13
CA GLN A 513 8.95 5.70 14.30
C GLN A 513 8.42 6.65 13.25
N THR A 514 7.63 6.19 12.28
CA THR A 514 6.91 7.10 11.38
C THR A 514 5.56 7.46 11.97
N THR A 515 5.09 8.67 11.66
CA THR A 515 3.74 9.12 12.00
C THR A 515 2.72 8.23 11.33
N ALA A 516 2.88 7.91 10.04
CA ALA A 516 1.92 7.09 9.30
C ALA A 516 1.72 5.73 10.00
N HIS A 517 2.80 5.08 10.42
CA HIS A 517 2.74 3.80 11.12
C HIS A 517 2.13 3.94 12.51
N THR A 518 2.60 4.91 13.30
CA THR A 518 2.08 5.10 14.66
C THR A 518 0.59 5.43 14.67
N LEU A 519 0.14 6.30 13.75
CA LEU A 519 -1.27 6.65 13.64
C LEU A 519 -2.09 5.50 13.03
N SER A 520 -1.54 4.70 12.12
CA SER A 520 -2.17 3.47 11.61
C SER A 520 -2.44 2.46 12.74
N LEU A 521 -1.47 2.26 13.65
CA LEU A 521 -1.65 1.43 14.83
C LEU A 521 -2.81 1.92 15.70
N ILE A 522 -2.87 3.23 15.95
CA ILE A 522 -3.93 3.85 16.75
C ILE A 522 -5.28 3.71 16.06
N LEU A 523 -5.40 4.18 14.82
CA LEU A 523 -6.66 4.23 14.07
C LEU A 523 -7.21 2.84 13.77
N GLY A 524 -6.34 1.89 13.40
CA GLY A 524 -6.69 0.50 13.23
C GLY A 524 -7.17 -0.12 14.54
N GLY A 525 -6.46 0.11 15.64
CA GLY A 525 -6.79 -0.47 16.94
C GLY A 525 -8.08 0.06 17.56
N ILE A 526 -8.40 1.35 17.40
CA ILE A 526 -9.72 1.88 17.81
C ILE A 526 -10.84 1.51 16.82
N ASN A 527 -10.48 1.04 15.61
CA ASN A 527 -11.35 0.44 14.60
C ASN A 527 -12.59 1.28 14.21
N THR A 528 -12.47 2.60 14.13
CA THR A 528 -13.61 3.49 13.83
C THR A 528 -13.83 3.78 12.34
N ALA A 529 -12.83 3.48 11.50
CA ALA A 529 -12.77 3.88 10.10
C ALA A 529 -13.99 3.41 9.29
N HIS A 530 -14.44 2.16 9.49
CA HIS A 530 -15.65 1.62 8.85
C HIS A 530 -16.92 2.40 9.18
N ALA A 531 -17.18 2.66 10.46
CA ALA A 531 -18.39 3.36 10.89
C ALA A 531 -18.38 4.82 10.43
N ASN A 532 -17.21 5.47 10.47
CA ASN A 532 -17.00 6.82 9.98
C ASN A 532 -17.26 6.92 8.48
N MET A 533 -16.62 6.06 7.67
CA MET A 533 -16.83 6.07 6.23
C MET A 533 -18.29 5.77 5.87
N ARG A 534 -18.95 4.81 6.54
CA ARG A 534 -20.38 4.54 6.32
C ARG A 534 -21.23 5.79 6.52
N ARG A 535 -21.05 6.51 7.64
CA ARG A 535 -21.76 7.78 7.90
C ARG A 535 -21.53 8.81 6.80
N TYR A 536 -20.30 8.93 6.31
CA TYR A 536 -19.98 9.83 5.19
C TYR A 536 -20.68 9.39 3.89
N LEU A 537 -20.59 8.11 3.53
CA LEU A 537 -21.21 7.56 2.32
C LEU A 537 -22.73 7.73 2.36
N ASP A 538 -23.37 7.47 3.50
CA ASP A 538 -24.81 7.67 3.70
C ASP A 538 -25.17 9.15 3.53
N ALA A 539 -24.41 10.06 4.15
CA ALA A 539 -24.64 11.51 4.03
C ALA A 539 -24.42 12.05 2.59
N ARG A 540 -23.64 11.33 1.77
CA ARG A 540 -23.38 11.66 0.36
C ARG A 540 -24.20 10.83 -0.63
N ASN A 541 -25.10 9.96 -0.16
CA ASN A 541 -25.89 9.03 -0.98
C ASN A 541 -25.03 8.11 -1.88
N LEU A 542 -23.89 7.66 -1.36
CA LEU A 542 -22.92 6.83 -2.08
C LEU A 542 -22.98 5.34 -1.69
N SER A 543 -23.67 4.97 -0.61
CA SER A 543 -23.71 3.60 -0.10
C SER A 543 -24.24 2.58 -1.13
N GLY A 544 -25.31 2.93 -1.86
CA GLY A 544 -25.84 2.06 -2.93
C GLY A 544 -24.88 1.88 -4.12
N GLN A 545 -24.02 2.87 -4.39
CA GLN A 545 -23.00 2.75 -5.44
C GLN A 545 -21.86 1.81 -4.98
N LEU A 546 -21.49 1.87 -3.70
CA LEU A 546 -20.52 0.93 -3.12
C LEU A 546 -21.06 -0.50 -3.16
N GLU A 547 -22.32 -0.72 -2.77
CA GLU A 547 -22.98 -2.02 -2.88
C GLU A 547 -22.95 -2.57 -4.32
N ALA A 548 -23.13 -1.71 -5.32
CA ALA A 548 -23.04 -2.11 -6.72
C ALA A 548 -21.61 -2.54 -7.13
N LEU A 549 -20.56 -1.92 -6.57
CA LEU A 549 -19.17 -2.35 -6.79
C LEU A 549 -18.90 -3.73 -6.18
N TYR A 550 -19.60 -4.08 -5.10
CA TYR A 550 -19.48 -5.36 -4.40
C TYR A 550 -20.54 -6.40 -4.78
N ALA A 551 -21.32 -6.12 -5.84
CA ALA A 551 -22.36 -7.02 -6.29
C ALA A 551 -21.83 -8.45 -6.50
N PRO A 552 -22.50 -9.48 -5.93
CA PRO A 552 -22.18 -10.86 -6.22
C PRO A 552 -22.29 -11.19 -7.70
N GLY A 553 -21.43 -12.09 -8.13
CA GLY A 553 -21.43 -12.66 -9.47
C GLY A 553 -22.61 -13.61 -9.71
N GLN A 554 -22.49 -14.40 -10.77
CA GLN A 554 -23.49 -15.41 -11.15
C GLN A 554 -22.97 -16.80 -10.84
N ARG A 555 -23.83 -17.73 -10.42
CA ARG A 555 -23.41 -19.12 -10.26
C ARG A 555 -23.00 -19.71 -11.61
N ILE A 556 -21.80 -20.29 -11.69
CA ILE A 556 -21.27 -20.90 -12.92
C ILE A 556 -20.86 -22.34 -12.65
N ASP A 557 -21.24 -23.25 -13.54
CA ASP A 557 -20.71 -24.61 -13.64
C ASP A 557 -19.83 -24.71 -14.89
N PHE A 558 -18.51 -24.75 -14.69
CA PHE A 558 -17.52 -24.81 -15.76
C PHE A 558 -17.48 -26.18 -16.46
N LEU A 559 -18.13 -27.22 -15.89
CA LEU A 559 -18.27 -28.53 -16.51
C LEU A 559 -19.63 -28.74 -17.20
N SER A 560 -20.51 -27.73 -17.16
CA SER A 560 -21.81 -27.78 -17.81
C SER A 560 -21.69 -28.08 -19.31
N ALA A 561 -22.73 -28.68 -19.90
CA ALA A 561 -22.72 -29.08 -21.31
C ALA A 561 -22.54 -27.88 -22.27
N GLU A 562 -22.88 -26.66 -21.83
CA GLU A 562 -22.75 -25.44 -22.63
C GLU A 562 -21.33 -24.87 -22.63
N THR A 563 -20.53 -25.15 -21.60
CA THR A 563 -19.13 -24.72 -21.53
C THR A 563 -18.29 -25.57 -22.49
N ARG A 564 -17.48 -24.92 -23.32
CA ARG A 564 -16.49 -25.61 -24.17
C ARG A 564 -15.21 -25.81 -23.38
N ILE A 565 -14.72 -27.05 -23.31
CA ILE A 565 -13.48 -27.41 -22.63
C ILE A 565 -12.46 -27.77 -23.71
N ASN A 566 -11.40 -26.98 -23.84
CA ASN A 566 -10.33 -27.17 -24.82
C ASN A 566 -9.04 -27.59 -24.13
N PRO A 567 -8.58 -28.85 -24.28
CA PRO A 567 -7.25 -29.24 -23.84
C PRO A 567 -6.16 -28.66 -24.77
N TRP A 568 -5.00 -28.32 -24.21
CA TRP A 568 -3.89 -27.78 -24.98
C TRP A 568 -2.52 -28.10 -24.35
N THR A 569 -1.46 -28.03 -25.15
CA THR A 569 -0.05 -28.13 -24.75
C THR A 569 0.75 -27.14 -25.60
N ALA A 570 1.80 -26.53 -25.03
CA ALA A 570 2.61 -25.51 -25.71
C ALA A 570 3.46 -26.08 -26.85
N HIS A 571 3.82 -27.36 -26.77
CA HIS A 571 4.64 -28.07 -27.76
C HIS A 571 3.87 -29.15 -28.54
N GLU A 572 2.53 -29.07 -28.56
CA GLU A 572 1.66 -30.03 -29.26
C GLU A 572 1.86 -31.49 -28.80
N ASP A 573 2.29 -31.68 -27.55
CA ASP A 573 2.40 -32.99 -26.91
C ASP A 573 1.05 -33.73 -26.97
N PRO A 574 1.03 -35.06 -27.20
CA PRO A 574 -0.20 -35.83 -27.26
C PRO A 574 -1.04 -35.71 -25.98
N ILE A 575 -2.34 -35.46 -26.12
CA ILE A 575 -3.27 -35.32 -24.99
C ILE A 575 -4.31 -36.43 -25.04
N ALA A 576 -4.40 -37.21 -23.97
CA ALA A 576 -5.54 -38.07 -23.70
C ALA A 576 -6.60 -37.25 -22.93
N PHE A 577 -7.61 -36.77 -23.66
CA PHE A 577 -8.71 -36.00 -23.10
C PHE A 577 -10.01 -36.81 -23.06
N SER A 578 -10.74 -36.73 -21.95
CA SER A 578 -12.08 -37.31 -21.82
C SER A 578 -13.05 -36.31 -21.21
N ARG A 579 -14.31 -36.37 -21.63
CA ARG A 579 -15.39 -35.54 -21.09
C ARG A 579 -16.64 -36.38 -20.90
N SER A 580 -17.21 -36.31 -19.70
CA SER A 580 -18.50 -36.92 -19.37
C SER A 580 -19.38 -35.90 -18.63
N ALA A 581 -20.62 -36.27 -18.31
CA ALA A 581 -21.52 -35.37 -17.60
C ALA A 581 -20.93 -35.01 -16.22
N GLY A 582 -20.55 -33.74 -16.04
CA GLY A 582 -19.98 -33.23 -14.80
C GLY A 582 -18.52 -33.62 -14.53
N ALA A 583 -17.78 -34.14 -15.52
CA ALA A 583 -16.35 -34.45 -15.35
C ALA A 583 -15.52 -34.24 -16.63
N ALA A 584 -14.25 -33.89 -16.43
CA ALA A 584 -13.24 -33.77 -17.48
C ALA A 584 -11.92 -34.42 -17.04
N GLY A 585 -11.35 -35.28 -17.88
CA GLY A 585 -10.06 -35.91 -17.65
C GLY A 585 -9.01 -35.39 -18.62
N PHE A 586 -7.81 -35.12 -18.12
CA PHE A 586 -6.64 -34.70 -18.87
C PHE A 586 -5.45 -35.60 -18.48
N ALA A 587 -4.82 -36.22 -19.47
CA ALA A 587 -3.55 -36.90 -19.27
C ALA A 587 -2.57 -36.58 -20.41
N SER A 588 -1.35 -36.16 -20.07
CA SER A 588 -0.28 -35.87 -21.04
C SER A 588 1.08 -35.85 -20.34
N ASN A 589 2.15 -36.08 -21.10
CA ASN A 589 3.52 -35.76 -20.68
C ASN A 589 3.87 -34.38 -21.23
N ILE A 590 3.71 -33.35 -20.42
CA ILE A 590 3.84 -31.97 -20.86
C ILE A 590 5.30 -31.53 -20.87
N THR A 591 5.75 -30.95 -21.97
CA THR A 591 6.99 -30.17 -22.01
C THR A 591 6.61 -28.69 -21.88
N GLY A 592 7.24 -27.94 -20.98
CA GLY A 592 6.95 -26.51 -20.77
C GLY A 592 5.58 -26.24 -20.12
N SER A 593 4.49 -26.15 -20.89
CA SER A 593 3.15 -25.93 -20.31
C SER A 593 2.03 -26.62 -21.08
N GLY A 594 0.95 -26.94 -20.37
CA GLY A 594 -0.29 -27.47 -20.94
C GLY A 594 -1.45 -27.24 -20.01
N GLY A 595 -2.67 -27.61 -20.41
CA GLY A 595 -3.83 -27.35 -19.57
C GLY A 595 -5.18 -27.52 -20.22
N LEU A 596 -6.18 -26.94 -19.56
CA LEU A 596 -7.59 -26.94 -19.95
C LEU A 596 -8.10 -25.49 -19.97
N ALA A 597 -8.72 -25.08 -21.08
CA ALA A 597 -9.45 -23.82 -21.18
C ALA A 597 -10.96 -24.07 -21.10
N PHE A 598 -11.62 -23.45 -20.14
CA PHE A 598 -13.07 -23.48 -19.92
C PHE A 598 -13.69 -22.21 -20.50
N VAL A 599 -14.24 -22.32 -21.71
CA VAL A 599 -14.79 -21.20 -22.48
C VAL A 599 -16.30 -21.18 -22.36
N LEU A 600 -16.84 -20.10 -21.79
CA LEU A 600 -18.28 -19.89 -21.66
C LEU A 600 -18.94 -19.65 -23.03
N PRO A 601 -20.25 -19.88 -23.18
CA PRO A 601 -20.96 -19.61 -24.43
C PRO A 601 -20.80 -18.15 -24.91
N ALA A 602 -20.73 -17.95 -26.22
CA ALA A 602 -20.61 -16.62 -26.82
C ALA A 602 -21.74 -15.69 -26.32
N GLY A 603 -21.39 -14.44 -25.98
CA GLY A 603 -22.31 -13.46 -25.43
C GLY A 603 -22.70 -13.70 -23.96
N ARG A 604 -22.12 -14.68 -23.26
CA ARG A 604 -22.37 -14.97 -21.83
C ARG A 604 -21.15 -14.73 -20.95
N ALA A 605 -20.51 -13.57 -21.11
CA ALA A 605 -19.47 -13.16 -20.17
C ALA A 605 -20.05 -13.07 -18.74
N ALA A 606 -19.40 -13.70 -17.78
CA ALA A 606 -19.88 -13.82 -16.40
C ALA A 606 -19.17 -12.81 -15.47
N SER A 607 -19.77 -12.58 -14.31
CA SER A 607 -19.06 -12.03 -13.17
C SER A 607 -18.78 -13.13 -12.15
N LEU A 608 -17.53 -13.22 -11.71
CA LEU A 608 -17.07 -14.13 -10.65
C LEU A 608 -16.73 -13.38 -9.35
N SER A 609 -17.26 -12.17 -9.19
CA SER A 609 -17.05 -11.31 -8.03
C SER A 609 -17.78 -11.85 -6.80
N ASN A 610 -17.18 -11.71 -5.61
CA ASN A 610 -17.82 -11.96 -4.32
C ASN A 610 -18.46 -13.36 -4.22
N GLY A 611 -17.63 -14.40 -4.23
CA GLY A 611 -18.08 -15.79 -4.14
C GLY A 611 -16.97 -16.79 -3.90
N ARG A 612 -17.30 -18.07 -3.94
CA ARG A 612 -16.37 -19.19 -3.78
C ARG A 612 -16.17 -19.92 -5.10
N LEU A 613 -14.92 -20.08 -5.50
CA LEU A 613 -14.50 -20.96 -6.59
C LEU A 613 -14.10 -22.32 -5.97
N SER A 614 -14.70 -23.40 -6.45
CA SER A 614 -14.46 -24.76 -5.96
C SER A 614 -14.01 -25.66 -7.10
N LEU A 615 -12.88 -26.36 -6.91
CA LEU A 615 -12.34 -27.37 -7.80
C LEU A 615 -12.24 -28.70 -7.06
N ARG A 616 -13.03 -29.70 -7.47
CA ARG A 616 -12.92 -31.09 -6.99
C ARG A 616 -12.22 -31.92 -8.04
N PHE A 617 -11.18 -32.64 -7.65
CA PHE A 617 -10.32 -33.36 -8.58
C PHE A 617 -9.81 -34.68 -8.01
N GLY A 618 -9.25 -35.52 -8.87
CA GLY A 618 -8.30 -36.57 -8.50
C GLY A 618 -7.07 -36.42 -9.39
N SER A 619 -5.88 -36.66 -8.85
CA SER A 619 -4.60 -36.52 -9.54
C SER A 619 -3.71 -37.72 -9.24
N GLU A 620 -3.17 -38.37 -10.27
CA GLU A 620 -2.23 -39.49 -10.13
C GLU A 620 -0.77 -39.02 -9.99
N THR A 621 -0.51 -37.76 -10.33
CA THR A 621 0.76 -37.06 -10.13
C THR A 621 0.56 -35.81 -9.27
N GLU A 622 1.61 -35.39 -8.58
CA GLU A 622 1.62 -34.10 -7.89
C GLU A 622 1.91 -32.99 -8.90
N ILE A 623 1.13 -31.91 -8.84
CA ILE A 623 1.26 -30.74 -9.70
C ILE A 623 1.51 -29.53 -8.81
N GLU A 624 2.76 -29.07 -8.73
CA GLU A 624 3.16 -28.01 -7.81
C GLU A 624 2.85 -26.59 -8.33
N ASP A 625 2.88 -26.39 -9.66
CA ASP A 625 2.66 -25.08 -10.31
C ASP A 625 1.45 -25.14 -11.27
N ALA A 626 0.25 -25.23 -10.67
CA ALA A 626 -1.00 -25.03 -11.38
C ALA A 626 -1.46 -23.57 -11.27
N VAL A 627 -1.90 -22.98 -12.39
CA VAL A 627 -2.38 -21.60 -12.45
C VAL A 627 -3.74 -21.53 -13.12
N LEU A 628 -4.72 -21.00 -12.40
CA LEU A 628 -6.00 -20.58 -12.95
C LEU A 628 -5.90 -19.11 -13.39
N ALA A 629 -6.07 -18.83 -14.68
CA ALA A 629 -6.09 -17.46 -15.20
C ALA A 629 -7.47 -17.10 -15.76
N PHE A 630 -7.89 -15.85 -15.55
CA PHE A 630 -9.20 -15.35 -15.94
C PHE A 630 -9.07 -14.39 -17.12
N LYS A 631 -9.80 -14.67 -18.20
CA LYS A 631 -9.79 -13.86 -19.42
C LYS A 631 -11.15 -13.25 -19.67
N ARG A 632 -11.14 -11.96 -19.99
CA ARG A 632 -12.33 -11.24 -20.45
C ARG A 632 -12.67 -11.62 -21.89
N ALA A 633 -13.93 -11.34 -22.26
CA ALA A 633 -14.40 -11.52 -23.61
C ALA A 633 -13.55 -10.71 -24.61
N THR A 634 -13.32 -11.27 -25.80
CA THR A 634 -12.48 -10.64 -26.84
C THR A 634 -13.08 -9.35 -27.40
N ASP A 635 -14.38 -9.15 -27.21
CA ASP A 635 -15.15 -7.96 -27.57
C ASP A 635 -15.35 -6.99 -26.39
N ASP A 636 -14.67 -7.19 -25.26
CA ASP A 636 -14.65 -6.21 -24.17
C ASP A 636 -14.02 -4.89 -24.67
N ALA A 637 -14.68 -3.78 -24.37
CA ALA A 637 -14.23 -2.45 -24.78
C ALA A 637 -12.96 -1.98 -24.06
N LEU A 638 -12.60 -2.62 -22.93
CA LEU A 638 -11.40 -2.29 -22.17
C LEU A 638 -10.16 -2.99 -22.75
N PRO A 639 -8.99 -2.30 -22.80
CA PRO A 639 -7.74 -2.94 -23.16
C PRO A 639 -7.44 -4.10 -22.19
N PRO A 640 -6.77 -5.17 -22.62
CA PRO A 640 -6.37 -6.25 -21.72
C PRO A 640 -5.62 -5.70 -20.50
N PRO A 641 -5.90 -6.22 -19.29
CA PRO A 641 -5.24 -5.72 -18.09
C PRO A 641 -3.73 -6.01 -18.19
N ALA A 642 -2.91 -5.03 -17.79
CA ALA A 642 -1.45 -5.16 -17.83
C ALA A 642 -0.96 -6.27 -16.88
N ILE A 643 -1.65 -6.45 -15.75
CA ILE A 643 -1.44 -7.55 -14.81
C ILE A 643 -2.65 -8.49 -14.89
N PRO A 644 -2.44 -9.79 -15.15
CA PRO A 644 -3.55 -10.74 -15.22
C PRO A 644 -4.15 -11.01 -13.85
N ILE A 645 -5.36 -11.57 -13.85
CA ILE A 645 -5.94 -12.18 -12.66
C ILE A 645 -5.56 -13.65 -12.65
N GLU A 646 -4.82 -14.08 -11.63
CA GLU A 646 -4.27 -15.44 -11.53
C GLU A 646 -4.48 -16.03 -10.13
N ILE A 647 -4.73 -17.33 -10.06
CA ILE A 647 -4.72 -18.10 -8.81
C ILE A 647 -3.70 -19.22 -8.98
N PHE A 648 -2.70 -19.24 -8.13
CA PHE A 648 -1.70 -20.28 -8.05
C PHE A 648 -2.20 -21.38 -7.12
N ALA A 649 -1.99 -22.64 -7.48
CA ALA A 649 -2.46 -23.79 -6.73
C ALA A 649 -1.49 -24.97 -6.84
N ARG A 650 -1.45 -25.75 -5.75
CA ARG A 650 -0.80 -27.06 -5.70
C ARG A 650 -1.89 -28.13 -5.75
N LEU A 651 -1.77 -29.08 -6.66
CA LEU A 651 -2.68 -30.23 -6.78
C LEU A 651 -1.92 -31.49 -6.34
N PRO A 652 -2.02 -31.88 -5.06
CA PRO A 652 -1.32 -33.08 -4.58
C PRO A 652 -1.84 -34.33 -5.28
N LYS A 653 -1.02 -35.38 -5.29
CA LYS A 653 -1.48 -36.71 -5.68
C LYS A 653 -2.57 -37.20 -4.72
N THR A 654 -3.78 -37.41 -5.23
CA THR A 654 -4.93 -37.86 -4.42
C THR A 654 -6.05 -38.43 -5.29
N GLU A 655 -6.79 -39.42 -4.80
CA GLU A 655 -8.00 -39.92 -5.46
C GLU A 655 -9.18 -38.93 -5.38
N ALA A 656 -9.15 -38.04 -4.38
CA ALA A 656 -10.20 -37.06 -4.11
C ALA A 656 -9.62 -35.84 -3.37
N GLY A 657 -9.31 -34.80 -4.13
CA GLY A 657 -8.90 -33.48 -3.65
C GLY A 657 -9.99 -32.44 -3.83
N THR A 658 -9.98 -31.42 -3.00
CA THR A 658 -10.86 -30.23 -3.13
C THR A 658 -10.04 -28.98 -2.83
N ILE A 659 -10.16 -27.98 -3.70
CA ILE A 659 -9.66 -26.63 -3.46
C ILE A 659 -10.86 -25.70 -3.43
N GLU A 660 -10.95 -24.88 -2.39
CA GLU A 660 -11.92 -23.81 -2.26
C GLU A 660 -11.19 -22.49 -2.10
N ILE A 661 -11.49 -21.53 -2.98
CA ILE A 661 -10.86 -20.21 -2.99
C ILE A 661 -11.97 -19.16 -2.95
N VAL A 662 -11.83 -18.20 -2.05
CA VAL A 662 -12.72 -17.03 -2.00
C VAL A 662 -12.22 -15.99 -3.00
N LEU A 663 -13.10 -15.58 -3.92
CA LEU A 663 -12.83 -14.50 -4.86
C LEU A 663 -13.36 -13.18 -4.29
N PRO A 664 -12.55 -12.12 -4.26
CA PRO A 664 -12.92 -10.85 -3.63
C PRO A 664 -14.08 -10.18 -4.38
N ALA A 665 -14.76 -9.27 -3.69
CA ALA A 665 -15.76 -8.42 -4.33
C ALA A 665 -15.04 -7.31 -5.13
N THR A 666 -14.98 -7.44 -6.45
CA THR A 666 -14.31 -6.48 -7.33
C THR A 666 -14.85 -6.48 -8.76
N PRO A 667 -15.01 -5.29 -9.39
CA PRO A 667 -15.27 -5.14 -10.81
C PRO A 667 -14.25 -5.85 -11.73
N ALA A 668 -13.02 -6.10 -11.27
CA ALA A 668 -11.99 -6.80 -12.07
C ALA A 668 -12.43 -8.21 -12.51
N LEU A 669 -13.33 -8.85 -11.76
CA LEU A 669 -13.89 -10.16 -12.06
C LEU A 669 -15.16 -10.11 -12.92
N GLN A 670 -15.45 -8.99 -13.60
CA GLN A 670 -16.58 -8.84 -14.50
C GLN A 670 -16.19 -9.05 -15.97
N GLY A 671 -17.08 -9.69 -16.74
CA GLY A 671 -16.89 -9.88 -18.17
C GLY A 671 -15.99 -11.08 -18.49
N ILE A 672 -15.84 -12.03 -17.56
CA ILE A 672 -15.01 -13.22 -17.75
C ILE A 672 -15.71 -14.17 -18.73
N SER A 673 -15.02 -14.52 -19.81
CA SER A 673 -15.52 -15.47 -20.82
C SER A 673 -14.75 -16.79 -20.82
N GLU A 674 -13.54 -16.80 -20.27
CA GLU A 674 -12.68 -17.98 -20.24
C GLU A 674 -11.91 -18.04 -18.93
N VAL A 675 -11.85 -19.25 -18.35
CA VAL A 675 -10.93 -19.59 -17.26
C VAL A 675 -10.00 -20.67 -17.77
N THR A 676 -8.69 -20.50 -17.61
CA THR A 676 -7.68 -21.49 -18.04
C THR A 676 -6.98 -22.07 -16.83
N LEU A 677 -7.01 -23.40 -16.69
CA LEU A 677 -6.15 -24.13 -15.78
C LEU A 677 -4.89 -24.55 -16.54
N THR A 678 -3.74 -24.00 -16.15
CA THR A 678 -2.44 -24.26 -16.75
C THR A 678 -1.58 -25.04 -15.76
N PHE A 679 -0.89 -26.06 -16.25
CA PHE A 679 0.15 -26.78 -15.53
C PHE A 679 1.48 -26.36 -16.13
N ARG A 680 2.39 -25.88 -15.29
CA ARG A 680 3.74 -25.52 -15.71
C ARG A 680 4.70 -26.66 -15.35
N SER A 681 5.63 -26.90 -16.26
CA SER A 681 6.71 -27.83 -16.13
C SER A 681 7.99 -27.10 -16.52
N ASP A 682 9.09 -27.49 -15.89
CA ASP A 682 10.41 -27.08 -16.35
C ASP A 682 10.69 -27.65 -17.77
N GLU A 683 11.90 -27.45 -18.28
CA GLU A 683 12.33 -27.98 -19.59
C GLU A 683 12.27 -29.52 -19.68
N GLN A 684 12.15 -30.23 -18.56
CA GLN A 684 11.95 -31.68 -18.56
C GLN A 684 10.46 -32.05 -18.70
N PRO A 685 10.11 -33.07 -19.50
CA PRO A 685 8.73 -33.54 -19.61
C PRO A 685 8.19 -34.03 -18.26
N THR A 686 7.04 -33.50 -17.84
CA THR A 686 6.35 -33.90 -16.60
C THR A 686 5.03 -34.60 -16.91
N ALA A 687 4.81 -35.76 -16.30
CA ALA A 687 3.55 -36.48 -16.42
C ALA A 687 2.44 -35.77 -15.62
N VAL A 688 1.36 -35.41 -16.29
CA VAL A 688 0.16 -34.84 -15.66
C VAL A 688 -1.01 -35.76 -15.97
N GLU A 689 -1.67 -36.25 -14.93
CA GLU A 689 -2.92 -37.02 -15.03
C GLU A 689 -3.92 -36.51 -13.99
N LEU A 690 -4.92 -35.77 -14.48
CA LEU A 690 -5.90 -35.04 -13.68
C LEU A 690 -7.33 -35.37 -14.12
N ALA A 691 -8.18 -35.73 -13.16
CA ALA A 691 -9.61 -35.89 -13.34
C ALA A 691 -10.37 -34.82 -12.55
N ILE A 692 -10.94 -33.84 -13.24
CA ILE A 692 -11.79 -32.80 -12.64
C ILE A 692 -13.23 -33.34 -12.52
N ARG A 693 -13.75 -33.39 -11.30
CA ARG A 693 -15.06 -33.96 -10.93
C ARG A 693 -16.10 -32.91 -10.56
N ALA A 694 -15.66 -31.69 -10.26
CA ALA A 694 -16.51 -30.50 -10.18
C ALA A 694 -15.64 -29.27 -10.38
N PHE A 695 -16.16 -28.27 -11.07
CA PHE A 695 -15.53 -26.96 -11.15
C PHE A 695 -16.62 -25.90 -11.24
N ASP A 696 -16.86 -25.21 -10.12
CA ASP A 696 -17.98 -24.30 -9.99
C ASP A 696 -17.62 -23.03 -9.23
N PHE A 697 -18.32 -21.95 -9.57
CA PHE A 697 -18.32 -20.71 -8.81
C PHE A 697 -19.71 -20.49 -8.22
N VAL A 698 -19.75 -20.24 -6.91
CA VAL A 698 -20.97 -19.97 -6.15
C VAL A 698 -20.87 -18.56 -5.53
N PRO A 699 -21.71 -17.61 -5.96
CA PRO A 699 -21.71 -16.26 -5.39
C PRO A 699 -22.25 -16.29 -3.94
N PHE A 700 -21.79 -15.35 -3.11
CA PHE A 700 -22.43 -15.08 -1.83
C PHE A 700 -23.81 -14.42 -2.03
N GLU A 701 -24.68 -14.53 -1.03
CA GLU A 701 -26.08 -14.06 -1.15
C GLU A 701 -26.20 -12.52 -1.16
N ALA A 702 -25.23 -11.81 -0.60
CA ALA A 702 -25.29 -10.36 -0.42
C ALA A 702 -23.98 -9.65 -0.78
N ALA A 703 -24.10 -8.41 -1.25
CA ALA A 703 -22.97 -7.50 -1.43
C ALA A 703 -22.41 -7.03 -0.08
N LEU A 704 -23.29 -6.66 0.85
CA LEU A 704 -22.97 -6.27 2.21
C LEU A 704 -23.96 -6.94 3.17
N GLU A 705 -23.45 -7.51 4.25
CA GLU A 705 -24.23 -8.01 5.38
C GLU A 705 -24.71 -6.83 6.26
N PRO A 706 -25.86 -6.96 6.95
CA PRO A 706 -26.47 -5.90 7.75
C PRO A 706 -25.52 -5.16 8.71
#